data_AF-A0A284R8F0-F1
#
_entry.id   AF-A0A284R8F0-F1
#
_cell.length_a   1.000
_cell.length_b   1.000
_cell.length_c   1.000
_cell.angle_alpha   90.00
_cell.angle_beta   90.00
_cell.angle_gamma   90.00
#
_symmetry.space_group_name_H-M   'P 1'
#
loop_
_entity.id
_entity.type
_entity.pdbx_description
1 polymer ?
#
loop_
_entity_poly.entity_id
_entity_poly.type
_entity_poly.pdbx_seq_one_letter_code
_entity_poly.pdbx_strand_id
1 'polypeptide(L)'
;MQDGHFGLQRFQKVDDPDDVSLLPGAGFFPRDSDYLPYERDVVATSDEKSTCSNFNALEMQNKLKFRGCVITGVVAVECGRHCVFLSMVDLRKGERFANGDYTLAMALRRYTQGRSLTGAKYFRRIVLTYDVACQYQANLQKRFNTSFLDIADIIDIIVCLVPKMHLDGHIERCKYEYSLNYVKGMGRSHGEGIEPSWAETKQSGGSTRQMNHGHRHDKLNDFHNFWNWLKAEHMCDYLTEHLSKAREKVQEMVEFLLGLGLVRGKELVTCWEKQYEECVPYTVSEKDKKEWSSPYHMTLQKLPTQSEVLVSLTKHEDARTMDKLAKEEHKKDADRLRIIDNGIKLQIRQRELKSIITKNETPADDIKKMRKALAGDIKKFRKRQIKVLPLLESAEYDLAENAEDDILLLPSDFDVFDHQTYGLEDLAITEYKLREGQANDAIAMLCTGIIHGMVLNDSRRKHSRGVTMNLRSMKYINTVAKKKNEHASSYRQARTALLRLKGVEELADFPPLKKEDMYSKNAAGARGLGDGAVTDSWIWTYGRLRGLTDVEKHEFLLDALRVQWFRTRADTQRWIEEVEILEQEFRRYISACQRMEQVWDAMREAKSPCQSWHGLDLKDNSAEEYQLQEAISHEVTGGYAVYAAQKAHMFQEMWQTAEKAFIACGGGWPTTEEELTKYVAARRPQITIDWNAQHIAKDQVNLDDLEKVAHGDQDDDDNVLTVELEQ
;
A
#
# COMPACT_ATOMS: atom_id res chain seq x y z
N MET A 1 -7.14 -11.02 -8.92
CA MET A 1 -6.37 -9.79 -9.24
C MET A 1 -6.80 -9.34 -10.61
N GLN A 2 -7.03 -8.06 -10.79
CA GLN A 2 -7.31 -7.44 -12.08
C GLN A 2 -6.32 -6.30 -12.29
N ASP A 3 -5.69 -6.25 -13.47
CA ASP A 3 -4.75 -5.17 -13.80
C ASP A 3 -4.56 -4.99 -15.32
N GLY A 4 -4.25 -3.76 -15.72
CA GLY A 4 -4.00 -3.33 -17.09
C GLY A 4 -2.51 -3.29 -17.44
N HIS A 5 -2.13 -4.02 -18.49
CA HIS A 5 -0.75 -4.11 -18.97
C HIS A 5 -0.54 -3.44 -20.34
N PHE A 6 0.25 -2.37 -20.37
CA PHE A 6 0.53 -1.57 -21.57
C PHE A 6 1.84 -1.93 -22.30
N GLY A 7 2.47 -3.05 -21.94
CA GLY A 7 3.65 -3.59 -22.63
C GLY A 7 3.34 -4.50 -23.82
N LEU A 8 2.08 -4.94 -23.97
CA LEU A 8 1.61 -5.85 -25.01
C LEU A 8 0.84 -5.11 -26.12
N GLN A 9 1.51 -4.19 -26.78
CA GLN A 9 0.92 -3.40 -27.87
C GLN A 9 0.74 -4.24 -29.15
N ARG A 10 -0.09 -3.79 -30.09
CA ARG A 10 -0.10 -4.24 -31.50
C ARG A 10 -0.11 -3.03 -32.42
N PHE A 11 0.80 -2.98 -33.39
CA PHE A 11 0.87 -1.87 -34.33
C PHE A 11 -0.24 -1.89 -35.39
N GLN A 12 -0.57 -0.71 -35.88
CA GLN A 12 -1.41 -0.53 -37.06
C GLN A 12 -0.57 -0.83 -38.29
N LYS A 13 -0.85 -1.97 -38.91
CA LYS A 13 -0.21 -2.44 -40.15
C LYS A 13 -1.27 -3.03 -41.08
N VAL A 14 -0.87 -3.37 -42.30
CA VAL A 14 -1.69 -4.19 -43.19
C VAL A 14 -1.85 -5.55 -42.51
N ASP A 15 -3.10 -5.86 -42.14
CA ASP A 15 -3.48 -7.09 -41.45
C ASP A 15 -4.00 -8.10 -42.47
N ASP A 16 -3.86 -9.38 -42.16
CA ASP A 16 -4.50 -10.45 -42.92
C ASP A 16 -5.90 -10.68 -42.32
N PRO A 17 -6.99 -10.41 -43.05
CA PRO A 17 -8.34 -10.61 -42.54
C PRO A 17 -8.67 -12.07 -42.23
N ASP A 18 -7.92 -13.03 -42.80
CA ASP A 18 -8.11 -14.46 -42.57
C ASP A 18 -7.28 -14.97 -41.38
N ASP A 19 -6.37 -14.17 -40.82
CA ASP A 19 -5.63 -14.50 -39.59
C ASP A 19 -6.49 -14.28 -38.35
N VAL A 20 -7.36 -15.27 -38.07
CA VAL A 20 -8.20 -15.37 -36.88
C VAL A 20 -7.59 -16.31 -35.85
N SER A 21 -7.91 -16.10 -34.55
CA SER A 21 -7.40 -16.97 -33.48
C SER A 21 -7.93 -18.39 -33.65
N LEU A 22 -7.07 -19.39 -33.38
CA LEU A 22 -7.42 -20.80 -33.36
C LEU A 22 -8.25 -21.20 -32.12
N LEU A 23 -8.22 -20.39 -31.06
CA LEU A 23 -8.94 -20.65 -29.80
C LEU A 23 -9.86 -19.48 -29.40
N PRO A 24 -10.74 -18.99 -30.28
CA PRO A 24 -11.49 -17.77 -30.03
C PRO A 24 -12.52 -18.04 -28.92
N GLY A 25 -12.39 -17.35 -27.78
CA GLY A 25 -13.21 -17.58 -26.58
C GLY A 25 -12.85 -18.81 -25.74
N ALA A 26 -12.10 -19.77 -26.31
CA ALA A 26 -11.61 -20.96 -25.62
C ALA A 26 -10.28 -20.71 -24.88
N GLY A 27 -9.43 -19.81 -25.40
CA GLY A 27 -8.14 -19.39 -24.81
C GLY A 27 -8.31 -18.41 -23.64
N PHE A 28 -7.48 -17.38 -23.48
CA PHE A 28 -7.74 -16.32 -22.47
C PHE A 28 -8.57 -15.16 -23.02
N PHE A 29 -8.52 -14.97 -24.34
CA PHE A 29 -9.22 -13.89 -25.05
C PHE A 29 -10.65 -14.29 -25.44
N PRO A 30 -11.60 -13.34 -25.50
CA PRO A 30 -12.96 -13.59 -25.97
C PRO A 30 -12.99 -13.81 -27.49
N ARG A 31 -14.14 -14.24 -27.99
CA ARG A 31 -14.42 -14.17 -29.43
C ARG A 31 -14.60 -12.72 -29.83
N ASP A 32 -14.01 -12.32 -30.96
CA ASP A 32 -14.15 -10.96 -31.49
C ASP A 32 -15.61 -10.59 -31.76
N SER A 33 -16.41 -11.56 -32.21
CA SER A 33 -17.85 -11.40 -32.42
C SER A 33 -18.62 -11.01 -31.15
N ASP A 34 -18.12 -11.37 -29.97
CA ASP A 34 -18.74 -11.04 -28.69
C ASP A 34 -18.17 -9.76 -28.08
N TYR A 35 -16.86 -9.53 -28.21
CA TYR A 35 -16.18 -8.41 -27.54
C TYR A 35 -16.18 -7.10 -28.34
N LEU A 36 -16.05 -7.14 -29.67
CA LEU A 36 -16.03 -5.91 -30.48
C LEU A 36 -17.33 -5.10 -30.42
N PRO A 37 -18.54 -5.72 -30.42
CA PRO A 37 -19.78 -4.97 -30.20
C PRO A 37 -19.82 -4.31 -28.83
N TYR A 38 -19.43 -5.04 -27.78
CA TYR A 38 -19.36 -4.50 -26.41
C TYR A 38 -18.36 -3.34 -26.31
N GLU A 39 -17.20 -3.47 -26.97
CA GLU A 39 -16.20 -2.41 -27.02
C GLU A 39 -16.75 -1.14 -27.70
N ARG A 40 -17.44 -1.31 -28.84
CA ARG A 40 -18.05 -0.20 -29.60
C ARG A 40 -19.15 0.49 -28.81
N ASP A 41 -20.05 -0.26 -28.19
CA ASP A 41 -21.30 0.28 -27.65
C ASP A 41 -21.17 0.70 -26.18
N VAL A 42 -20.37 -0.02 -25.39
CA VAL A 42 -20.24 0.18 -23.95
C VAL A 42 -18.90 0.80 -23.58
N VAL A 43 -17.79 0.21 -24.02
CA VAL A 43 -16.46 0.70 -23.64
C VAL A 43 -16.23 2.09 -24.23
N ALA A 44 -16.58 2.34 -25.49
CA ALA A 44 -16.32 3.63 -26.14
C ALA A 44 -17.09 4.80 -25.51
N THR A 45 -18.24 4.54 -24.89
CA THR A 45 -19.17 5.55 -24.34
C THR A 45 -19.04 5.73 -22.83
N SER A 46 -18.23 4.91 -22.15
CA SER A 46 -18.00 5.05 -20.70
C SER A 46 -17.08 6.24 -20.40
N ASP A 47 -17.61 7.26 -19.74
CA ASP A 47 -16.84 8.38 -19.18
C ASP A 47 -16.66 8.17 -17.67
N GLU A 48 -15.41 8.05 -17.20
CA GLU A 48 -15.12 7.87 -15.78
C GLU A 48 -13.95 8.79 -15.37
N LYS A 49 -14.18 9.59 -14.31
CA LYS A 49 -13.17 10.49 -13.75
C LYS A 49 -12.56 9.86 -12.50
N SER A 50 -11.23 9.89 -12.40
CA SER A 50 -10.56 9.43 -11.19
C SER A 50 -10.77 10.43 -10.04
N THR A 51 -11.14 9.93 -8.86
CA THR A 51 -11.38 10.75 -7.66
C THR A 51 -10.21 10.72 -6.67
N CYS A 52 -9.23 9.82 -6.87
CA CYS A 52 -8.02 9.72 -6.05
C CYS A 52 -6.85 10.50 -6.67
N SER A 53 -6.13 11.25 -5.82
CA SER A 53 -5.21 12.34 -6.19
C SER A 53 -4.05 11.99 -7.14
N ASN A 54 -3.57 10.74 -7.13
CA ASN A 54 -2.35 10.34 -7.83
C ASN A 54 -2.56 9.80 -9.26
N PHE A 55 -3.79 9.48 -9.67
CA PHE A 55 -4.03 8.80 -10.96
C PHE A 55 -4.27 9.76 -12.14
N ASN A 56 -4.60 11.04 -11.89
CA ASN A 56 -4.86 12.03 -12.94
C ASN A 56 -3.62 12.39 -13.80
N ALA A 57 -2.39 12.19 -13.30
CA ALA A 57 -1.18 12.55 -14.04
C ALA A 57 -0.78 11.52 -15.13
N LEU A 58 -1.16 10.25 -14.96
CA LEU A 58 -0.82 9.15 -15.89
C LEU A 58 -1.60 9.23 -17.22
N GLU A 59 -2.80 9.79 -17.20
CA GLU A 59 -3.71 9.85 -18.35
C GLU A 59 -3.16 10.67 -19.53
N MET A 60 -2.41 11.75 -19.25
CA MET A 60 -1.83 12.60 -20.30
C MET A 60 -0.56 12.00 -20.93
N GLN A 61 0.25 11.28 -20.15
CA GLN A 61 1.52 10.70 -20.64
C GLN A 61 1.28 9.51 -21.59
N ASN A 62 0.15 8.82 -21.42
CA ASN A 62 -0.25 7.65 -22.20
C ASN A 62 -0.60 7.98 -23.67
N LYS A 63 -1.18 9.14 -23.97
CA LYS A 63 -1.68 9.47 -25.34
C LYS A 63 -0.59 9.56 -26.40
N LEU A 64 0.62 9.99 -26.04
CA LEU A 64 1.75 10.09 -26.98
C LEU A 64 2.45 8.74 -27.22
N LYS A 65 2.47 7.85 -26.21
CA LYS A 65 3.20 6.57 -26.23
C LYS A 65 2.56 5.53 -27.16
N PHE A 66 1.26 5.63 -27.42
CA PHE A 66 0.50 4.63 -28.17
C PHE A 66 0.18 5.02 -29.62
N ARG A 67 0.81 6.08 -30.14
CA ARG A 67 0.62 6.52 -31.52
C ARG A 67 1.04 5.40 -32.49
N GLY A 68 0.16 5.04 -33.44
CA GLY A 68 0.40 3.96 -34.40
C GLY A 68 0.10 2.55 -33.88
N CYS A 69 -0.52 2.41 -32.70
CA CYS A 69 -1.00 1.12 -32.19
C CYS A 69 -2.51 0.96 -32.42
N VAL A 70 -2.95 -0.22 -32.87
CA VAL A 70 -4.37 -0.63 -32.87
C VAL A 70 -4.76 -1.16 -31.49
N ILE A 71 -3.83 -1.85 -30.83
CA ILE A 71 -3.97 -2.33 -29.45
C ILE A 71 -2.90 -1.65 -28.61
N THR A 72 -3.33 -0.93 -27.58
CA THR A 72 -2.48 -0.16 -26.66
C THR A 72 -1.95 -1.00 -25.49
N GLY A 73 -2.62 -2.11 -25.20
CA GLY A 73 -2.30 -3.03 -24.11
C GLY A 73 -3.39 -4.08 -23.96
N VAL A 74 -3.36 -4.77 -22.82
CA VAL A 74 -4.36 -5.77 -22.42
C VAL A 74 -4.79 -5.50 -20.97
N VAL A 75 -5.97 -5.94 -20.57
CA VAL A 75 -6.32 -6.08 -19.15
C VAL A 75 -6.58 -7.56 -18.88
N ALA A 76 -6.17 -8.04 -17.72
CA ALA A 76 -6.30 -9.44 -17.36
C ALA A 76 -6.85 -9.63 -15.96
N VAL A 77 -7.43 -10.81 -15.75
CA VAL A 77 -7.78 -11.33 -14.43
C VAL A 77 -6.95 -12.57 -14.15
N GLU A 78 -6.33 -12.59 -12.98
CA GLU A 78 -5.43 -13.63 -12.51
C GLU A 78 -5.82 -14.08 -11.10
N CYS A 79 -5.54 -15.36 -10.76
CA CYS A 79 -5.66 -15.87 -9.41
C CYS A 79 -4.79 -15.05 -8.44
N GLY A 80 -5.42 -14.47 -7.41
CA GLY A 80 -4.78 -13.59 -6.43
C GLY A 80 -3.68 -14.21 -5.56
N ARG A 81 -3.65 -15.54 -5.48
CA ARG A 81 -2.72 -16.29 -4.62
C ARG A 81 -1.69 -17.08 -5.41
N HIS A 82 -2.11 -17.69 -6.52
CA HIS A 82 -1.27 -18.60 -7.31
C HIS A 82 -0.71 -17.98 -8.58
N CYS A 83 -1.09 -16.75 -8.91
CA CYS A 83 -0.63 -16.06 -10.11
C CYS A 83 -0.90 -16.88 -11.40
N VAL A 84 -2.14 -17.36 -11.55
CA VAL A 84 -2.61 -18.14 -12.70
C VAL A 84 -3.57 -17.28 -13.52
N PHE A 85 -3.29 -17.09 -14.81
CA PHE A 85 -4.14 -16.30 -15.71
C PHE A 85 -5.48 -16.98 -15.94
N LEU A 86 -6.56 -16.20 -15.89
CA LEU A 86 -7.94 -16.70 -16.01
C LEU A 86 -8.62 -16.20 -17.29
N SER A 87 -8.46 -14.91 -17.59
CA SER A 87 -9.04 -14.23 -18.75
C SER A 87 -8.27 -12.96 -19.09
N MET A 88 -8.40 -12.51 -20.34
CA MET A 88 -7.77 -11.31 -20.87
C MET A 88 -8.64 -10.66 -21.94
N VAL A 89 -8.53 -9.33 -22.10
CA VAL A 89 -9.09 -8.61 -23.25
C VAL A 89 -8.11 -7.55 -23.77
N ASP A 90 -8.23 -7.20 -25.04
CA ASP A 90 -7.44 -6.14 -25.65
C ASP A 90 -7.97 -4.74 -25.31
N LEU A 91 -7.04 -3.78 -25.22
CA LEU A 91 -7.31 -2.36 -24.98
C LEU A 91 -7.01 -1.53 -26.23
N ARG A 92 -8.01 -0.98 -26.94
CA ARG A 92 -7.77 -0.11 -28.11
C ARG A 92 -7.60 1.37 -27.78
N LYS A 93 -8.18 1.86 -26.68
CA LYS A 93 -8.17 3.29 -26.29
C LYS A 93 -7.73 3.51 -24.84
N GLY A 94 -6.77 2.71 -24.38
CA GLY A 94 -6.40 2.65 -22.97
C GLY A 94 -7.38 1.80 -22.15
N GLU A 95 -7.10 1.68 -20.86
CA GLU A 95 -7.93 0.93 -19.93
C GLU A 95 -9.14 1.75 -19.47
N ARG A 96 -10.32 1.12 -19.45
CA ARG A 96 -11.55 1.62 -18.84
C ARG A 96 -12.15 0.54 -17.96
N PHE A 97 -12.98 0.89 -16.97
CA PHE A 97 -13.60 -0.13 -16.10
C PHE A 97 -14.46 -1.11 -16.88
N ALA A 98 -15.10 -0.68 -17.97
CA ALA A 98 -15.85 -1.56 -18.86
C ALA A 98 -15.00 -2.69 -19.47
N ASN A 99 -13.71 -2.46 -19.78
CA ASN A 99 -12.78 -3.52 -20.23
C ASN A 99 -12.53 -4.53 -19.10
N GLY A 100 -12.32 -4.02 -17.89
CA GLY A 100 -12.18 -4.81 -16.68
C GLY A 100 -13.42 -5.66 -16.37
N ASP A 101 -14.62 -5.08 -16.50
CA ASP A 101 -15.88 -5.79 -16.28
C ASP A 101 -16.02 -7.01 -17.19
N TYR A 102 -15.71 -6.86 -18.49
CA TYR A 102 -15.79 -7.97 -19.44
C TYR A 102 -14.79 -9.08 -19.10
N THR A 103 -13.58 -8.69 -18.72
CA THR A 103 -12.51 -9.63 -18.34
C THR A 103 -12.89 -10.39 -17.08
N LEU A 104 -13.43 -9.70 -16.08
CA LEU A 104 -13.96 -10.29 -14.86
C LEU A 104 -15.14 -11.21 -15.17
N ALA A 105 -16.10 -10.77 -15.98
CA ALA A 105 -17.25 -11.57 -16.38
C ALA A 105 -16.83 -12.88 -17.08
N MET A 106 -15.83 -12.83 -17.97
CA MET A 106 -15.26 -14.02 -18.58
C MET A 106 -14.67 -15.00 -17.55
N ALA A 107 -13.87 -14.49 -16.59
CA ALA A 107 -13.33 -15.33 -15.53
C ALA A 107 -14.46 -15.96 -14.70
N LEU A 108 -15.43 -15.15 -14.25
CA LEU A 108 -16.55 -15.62 -13.45
C LEU A 108 -17.38 -16.68 -14.17
N ARG A 109 -17.70 -16.49 -15.47
CA ARG A 109 -18.44 -17.47 -16.27
C ARG A 109 -17.73 -18.82 -16.35
N ARG A 110 -16.40 -18.84 -16.45
CA ARG A 110 -15.63 -20.10 -16.46
C ARG A 110 -15.76 -20.86 -15.15
N TYR A 111 -15.59 -20.18 -14.03
CA TYR A 111 -15.62 -20.82 -12.71
C TYR A 111 -17.01 -21.14 -12.19
N THR A 112 -18.02 -20.41 -12.65
CA THR A 112 -19.43 -20.66 -12.33
C THR A 112 -20.14 -21.53 -13.37
N GLN A 113 -19.44 -21.94 -14.44
CA GLN A 113 -20.01 -22.65 -15.58
C GLN A 113 -21.21 -21.91 -16.20
N GLY A 114 -21.13 -20.58 -16.24
CA GLY A 114 -22.18 -19.70 -16.76
C GLY A 114 -23.45 -19.66 -15.89
N ARG A 115 -23.38 -20.10 -14.63
CA ARG A 115 -24.53 -20.11 -13.71
C ARG A 115 -24.50 -18.91 -12.78
N SER A 116 -25.67 -18.36 -12.49
CA SER A 116 -25.87 -17.35 -11.44
C SER A 116 -25.59 -17.94 -10.04
N LEU A 117 -25.56 -17.11 -8.99
CA LEU A 117 -25.34 -17.57 -7.60
C LEU A 117 -26.32 -18.66 -7.17
N THR A 118 -27.56 -18.62 -7.67
CA THR A 118 -28.55 -19.67 -7.38
C THR A 118 -28.11 -21.07 -7.87
N GLY A 119 -27.31 -21.12 -8.94
CA GLY A 119 -26.73 -22.34 -9.51
C GLY A 119 -25.27 -22.61 -9.08
N ALA A 120 -24.52 -21.59 -8.69
CA ALA A 120 -23.11 -21.63 -8.30
C ALA A 120 -22.91 -21.67 -6.76
N LYS A 121 -23.67 -22.53 -6.06
CA LYS A 121 -23.81 -22.58 -4.58
C LYS A 121 -22.51 -22.78 -3.78
N TYR A 122 -21.38 -23.04 -4.43
CA TYR A 122 -20.10 -23.32 -3.77
C TYR A 122 -19.28 -22.06 -3.44
N PHE A 123 -19.60 -20.91 -4.06
CA PHE A 123 -18.91 -19.66 -3.79
C PHE A 123 -19.61 -18.88 -2.66
N ARG A 124 -18.94 -18.76 -1.51
CA ARG A 124 -19.43 -17.97 -0.37
C ARG A 124 -18.92 -16.52 -0.37
N ARG A 125 -17.79 -16.29 -1.02
CA ARG A 125 -17.11 -14.98 -1.14
C ARG A 125 -16.12 -15.05 -2.28
N ILE A 126 -16.01 -13.96 -3.03
CA ILE A 126 -14.95 -13.74 -4.02
C ILE A 126 -14.23 -12.45 -3.63
N VAL A 127 -12.90 -12.44 -3.71
CA VAL A 127 -12.11 -11.23 -3.43
C VAL A 127 -11.49 -10.75 -4.74
N LEU A 128 -11.83 -9.51 -5.11
CA LEU A 128 -11.28 -8.86 -6.28
C LEU A 128 -10.29 -7.79 -5.83
N THR A 129 -9.01 -7.99 -6.10
CA THR A 129 -8.01 -6.94 -5.92
C THR A 129 -7.82 -6.16 -7.22
N TYR A 130 -7.81 -4.84 -7.10
CA TYR A 130 -7.57 -3.92 -8.22
C TYR A 130 -7.00 -2.60 -7.68
N ASP A 131 -6.03 -2.02 -8.38
CA ASP A 131 -5.36 -0.76 -8.01
C ASP A 131 -6.31 0.36 -7.62
N VAL A 132 -7.42 0.44 -8.34
CA VAL A 132 -8.46 1.46 -8.16
C VAL A 132 -9.79 0.81 -7.72
N ALA A 133 -9.72 -0.28 -6.97
CA ALA A 133 -10.89 -1.00 -6.44
C ALA A 133 -11.91 -0.07 -5.75
N CYS A 134 -11.44 0.94 -5.03
CA CYS A 134 -12.30 1.92 -4.35
C CYS A 134 -13.17 2.76 -5.30
N GLN A 135 -12.71 2.98 -6.53
CA GLN A 135 -13.45 3.67 -7.58
C GLN A 135 -14.26 2.65 -8.41
N TYR A 136 -13.65 1.51 -8.70
CA TYR A 136 -14.24 0.45 -9.52
C TYR A 136 -15.52 -0.12 -8.91
N GLN A 137 -15.52 -0.39 -7.59
CA GLN A 137 -16.64 -1.00 -6.86
C GLN A 137 -17.92 -0.15 -6.90
N ALA A 138 -17.78 1.19 -6.91
CA ALA A 138 -18.91 2.11 -6.76
C ALA A 138 -20.03 1.90 -7.80
N ASN A 139 -19.67 1.53 -9.02
CA ASN A 139 -20.62 1.28 -10.11
C ASN A 139 -20.60 -0.17 -10.61
N LEU A 140 -19.87 -1.08 -9.94
CA LEU A 140 -19.68 -2.46 -10.39
C LEU A 140 -21.03 -3.19 -10.57
N GLN A 141 -21.88 -3.17 -9.55
CA GLN A 141 -23.22 -3.79 -9.61
C GLN A 141 -24.06 -3.23 -10.76
N LYS A 142 -24.04 -1.91 -10.95
CA LYS A 142 -24.80 -1.24 -12.01
C LYS A 142 -24.33 -1.70 -13.39
N ARG A 143 -23.01 -1.77 -13.61
CA ARG A 143 -22.44 -2.21 -14.90
C ARG A 143 -22.76 -3.68 -15.17
N PHE A 144 -22.65 -4.56 -14.17
CA PHE A 144 -23.02 -5.97 -14.32
C PHE A 144 -24.51 -6.20 -14.56
N ASN A 145 -25.40 -5.48 -13.85
CA ASN A 145 -26.84 -5.51 -14.10
C ASN A 145 -27.24 -4.99 -15.51
N THR A 146 -26.35 -4.26 -16.19
CA THR A 146 -26.61 -3.76 -17.54
C THR A 146 -26.07 -4.71 -18.60
N SER A 147 -24.85 -5.21 -18.41
CA SER A 147 -24.09 -5.88 -19.47
C SER A 147 -23.93 -7.40 -19.28
N PHE A 148 -24.11 -7.91 -18.06
CA PHE A 148 -23.82 -9.30 -17.68
C PHE A 148 -24.92 -9.86 -16.75
N LEU A 149 -26.18 -9.67 -17.13
CA LEU A 149 -27.38 -10.04 -16.36
C LEU A 149 -27.40 -11.50 -15.89
N ASP A 150 -26.81 -12.41 -16.67
CA ASP A 150 -26.73 -13.85 -16.38
C ASP A 150 -25.95 -14.17 -15.10
N ILE A 151 -25.02 -13.30 -14.71
CA ILE A 151 -24.11 -13.49 -13.57
C ILE A 151 -24.05 -12.27 -12.65
N ALA A 152 -24.98 -11.32 -12.80
CA ALA A 152 -24.92 -10.05 -12.07
C ALA A 152 -25.14 -10.22 -10.56
N ASP A 153 -25.82 -11.29 -10.14
CA ASP A 153 -25.98 -11.63 -8.74
C ASP A 153 -24.65 -12.04 -8.08
N ILE A 154 -23.67 -12.56 -8.83
CA ILE A 154 -22.35 -12.93 -8.30
C ILE A 154 -21.63 -11.75 -7.65
N ILE A 155 -21.91 -10.53 -8.12
CA ILE A 155 -21.31 -9.32 -7.57
C ILE A 155 -21.66 -9.13 -6.08
N ASP A 156 -22.80 -9.65 -5.61
CA ASP A 156 -23.25 -9.54 -4.21
C ASP A 156 -22.29 -10.23 -3.22
N ILE A 157 -21.48 -11.19 -3.69
CA ILE A 157 -20.47 -11.87 -2.87
C ILE A 157 -19.03 -11.41 -3.13
N ILE A 158 -18.84 -10.40 -4.00
CA ILE A 158 -17.52 -9.84 -4.31
C ILE A 158 -17.14 -8.78 -3.27
N VAL A 159 -15.97 -8.95 -2.68
CA VAL A 159 -15.30 -7.95 -1.85
C VAL A 159 -14.14 -7.35 -2.65
N CYS A 160 -14.21 -6.07 -2.96
CA CYS A 160 -13.14 -5.36 -3.66
C CYS A 160 -12.10 -4.84 -2.66
N LEU A 161 -10.81 -5.05 -2.95
CA LEU A 161 -9.69 -4.60 -2.12
C LEU A 161 -8.59 -3.97 -2.99
N VAL A 162 -7.73 -3.16 -2.38
CA VAL A 162 -6.61 -2.52 -3.09
C VAL A 162 -5.32 -3.27 -2.73
N PRO A 163 -4.50 -3.68 -3.72
CA PRO A 163 -3.19 -4.28 -3.47
C PRO A 163 -2.31 -3.46 -2.49
N LYS A 164 -1.52 -4.14 -1.65
CA LYS A 164 -0.81 -3.51 -0.50
C LYS A 164 0.12 -2.36 -0.90
N MET A 165 0.85 -2.48 -1.99
CA MET A 165 1.79 -1.47 -2.50
C MET A 165 1.08 -0.26 -3.10
N HIS A 166 -0.11 -0.48 -3.68
CA HIS A 166 -0.90 0.58 -4.30
C HIS A 166 -1.71 1.36 -3.26
N LEU A 167 -2.02 0.74 -2.12
CA LEU A 167 -2.83 1.30 -1.03
C LEU A 167 -2.30 2.65 -0.52
N ASP A 168 -0.98 2.85 -0.49
CA ASP A 168 -0.36 4.11 -0.07
C ASP A 168 -0.69 5.29 -1.00
N GLY A 169 -1.02 5.01 -2.26
CA GLY A 169 -1.45 6.01 -3.25
C GLY A 169 -2.89 6.50 -3.06
N HIS A 170 -3.65 5.90 -2.15
CA HIS A 170 -5.04 6.26 -1.87
C HIS A 170 -5.20 7.22 -0.69
N ILE A 171 -6.38 7.83 -0.60
CA ILE A 171 -6.77 8.65 0.55
C ILE A 171 -6.81 7.82 1.85
N GLU A 172 -6.66 8.48 3.00
CA GLU A 172 -6.47 7.80 4.28
C GLU A 172 -7.58 6.78 4.61
N ARG A 173 -8.85 7.13 4.34
CA ARG A 173 -9.99 6.21 4.52
C ARG A 173 -9.80 4.88 3.79
N CYS A 174 -9.34 4.93 2.53
CA CYS A 174 -9.17 3.73 1.72
C CYS A 174 -8.14 2.77 2.30
N LYS A 175 -7.14 3.28 3.02
CA LYS A 175 -6.07 2.47 3.64
C LYS A 175 -6.57 1.54 4.74
N TYR A 176 -7.79 1.75 5.24
CA TYR A 176 -8.42 0.89 6.24
C TYR A 176 -9.58 0.09 5.64
N GLU A 177 -10.42 0.73 4.81
CA GLU A 177 -11.58 0.11 4.17
C GLU A 177 -11.20 -0.96 3.14
N TYR A 178 -10.19 -0.70 2.31
CA TYR A 178 -9.79 -1.59 1.20
C TYR A 178 -8.53 -2.43 1.48
N SER A 179 -8.11 -2.50 2.75
CA SER A 179 -6.85 -3.14 3.13
C SER A 179 -6.98 -4.64 3.30
N LEU A 180 -6.14 -5.41 2.60
CA LEU A 180 -6.05 -6.86 2.77
C LEU A 180 -5.66 -7.27 4.19
N ASN A 181 -4.96 -6.42 4.95
CA ASN A 181 -4.50 -6.77 6.30
C ASN A 181 -5.67 -6.85 7.30
N TYR A 182 -6.74 -6.08 7.07
CA TYR A 182 -7.84 -5.94 8.04
C TYR A 182 -9.08 -6.74 7.67
N VAL A 183 -9.12 -7.38 6.50
CA VAL A 183 -10.24 -8.22 6.05
C VAL A 183 -10.03 -9.68 6.46
N LYS A 184 -11.04 -10.25 7.12
CA LYS A 184 -11.05 -11.67 7.54
C LYS A 184 -11.05 -12.62 6.35
N GLY A 185 -10.27 -13.68 6.45
CA GLY A 185 -10.13 -14.72 5.43
C GLY A 185 -9.14 -14.37 4.32
N MET A 186 -8.34 -13.31 4.49
CA MET A 186 -7.32 -12.91 3.50
C MET A 186 -5.97 -13.56 3.72
N GLY A 187 -5.73 -14.15 4.89
CA GLY A 187 -4.41 -14.71 5.21
C GLY A 187 -3.30 -13.67 5.02
N ARG A 188 -2.19 -14.09 4.39
CA ARG A 188 -1.05 -13.23 4.02
C ARG A 188 -1.06 -12.82 2.54
N SER A 189 -2.19 -12.91 1.85
CA SER A 189 -2.30 -12.41 0.47
C SER A 189 -1.92 -10.93 0.36
N HIS A 190 -1.20 -10.57 -0.70
CA HIS A 190 -0.72 -9.20 -0.94
C HIS A 190 -1.40 -8.49 -2.11
N GLY A 191 -1.97 -9.23 -3.07
CA GLY A 191 -2.70 -8.67 -4.21
C GLY A 191 -1.82 -8.10 -5.34
N GLU A 192 -0.50 -8.21 -5.22
CA GLU A 192 0.52 -7.71 -6.19
C GLU A 192 1.01 -8.79 -7.16
N GLY A 193 0.43 -9.99 -7.12
CA GLY A 193 0.97 -11.17 -7.81
C GLY A 193 0.99 -11.04 -9.34
N ILE A 194 0.21 -10.13 -9.90
CA ILE A 194 0.10 -9.89 -11.34
C ILE A 194 1.28 -9.09 -11.91
N GLU A 195 1.93 -8.26 -11.09
CA GLU A 195 3.08 -7.44 -11.51
C GLU A 195 4.33 -8.28 -11.88
N PRO A 196 4.71 -9.32 -11.10
CA PRO A 196 5.72 -10.29 -11.53
C PRO A 196 5.34 -11.01 -12.83
N SER A 197 4.07 -11.43 -12.98
CA SER A 197 3.58 -12.10 -14.21
C SER A 197 3.71 -11.18 -15.43
N TRP A 198 3.52 -9.87 -15.24
CA TRP A 198 3.77 -8.84 -16.25
C TRP A 198 5.22 -8.64 -16.62
N ALA A 199 6.15 -8.74 -15.66
CA ALA A 199 7.58 -8.64 -15.96
C ALA A 199 8.01 -9.71 -16.98
N GLU A 200 7.50 -10.93 -16.84
CA GLU A 200 7.77 -12.05 -17.75
C GLU A 200 7.02 -11.88 -19.08
N THR A 201 5.72 -11.60 -19.02
CA THR A 201 4.87 -11.39 -20.20
C THR A 201 5.41 -10.29 -21.10
N LYS A 202 5.96 -9.22 -20.53
CA LYS A 202 6.55 -8.10 -21.28
C LYS A 202 7.68 -8.53 -22.23
N GLN A 203 8.38 -9.64 -21.96
CA GLN A 203 9.42 -10.16 -22.85
C GLN A 203 8.85 -10.59 -24.21
N SER A 204 7.58 -11.03 -24.26
CA SER A 204 6.87 -11.35 -25.50
C SER A 204 6.37 -10.11 -26.27
N GLY A 205 6.35 -8.93 -25.63
CA GLY A 205 5.80 -7.71 -26.23
C GLY A 205 6.51 -7.30 -27.51
N GLY A 206 7.81 -7.56 -27.63
CA GLY A 206 8.60 -7.24 -28.83
C GLY A 206 8.14 -8.02 -30.07
N SER A 207 7.90 -9.32 -29.93
CA SER A 207 7.49 -10.20 -31.02
C SER A 207 5.99 -10.11 -31.32
N THR A 208 5.16 -10.06 -30.28
CA THR A 208 3.68 -10.01 -30.42
C THR A 208 3.20 -8.68 -31.00
N ARG A 209 3.96 -7.59 -30.85
CA ARG A 209 3.56 -6.27 -31.36
C ARG A 209 3.50 -6.15 -32.88
N GLN A 210 4.23 -7.01 -33.59
CA GLN A 210 4.26 -7.06 -35.05
C GLN A 210 3.41 -8.19 -35.63
N MET A 211 2.75 -9.00 -34.81
CA MET A 211 1.90 -10.10 -35.26
C MET A 211 0.55 -9.60 -35.80
N ASN A 212 -0.06 -10.39 -36.68
CA ASN A 212 -1.45 -10.21 -37.10
C ASN A 212 -2.41 -10.53 -35.93
N HIS A 213 -3.69 -10.26 -36.10
CA HIS A 213 -4.66 -10.30 -35.00
C HIS A 213 -4.78 -11.67 -34.32
N GLY A 214 -5.12 -12.71 -35.09
CA GLY A 214 -5.39 -14.04 -34.60
C GLY A 214 -4.16 -14.69 -34.02
N HIS A 215 -3.06 -14.68 -34.79
CA HIS A 215 -1.79 -15.25 -34.36
C HIS A 215 -1.25 -14.55 -33.10
N ARG A 216 -1.48 -13.24 -32.90
CA ARG A 216 -1.11 -12.58 -31.65
C ARG A 216 -1.85 -13.18 -30.45
N HIS A 217 -3.17 -13.41 -30.56
CA HIS A 217 -3.94 -14.02 -29.47
C HIS A 217 -3.47 -15.43 -29.18
N ASP A 218 -3.25 -16.25 -30.20
CA ASP A 218 -2.78 -17.63 -30.02
C ASP A 218 -1.39 -17.66 -29.37
N LYS A 219 -0.50 -16.76 -29.80
CA LYS A 219 0.83 -16.67 -29.21
C LYS A 219 0.78 -16.26 -27.73
N LEU A 220 -0.08 -15.30 -27.39
CA LEU A 220 -0.29 -14.92 -26.00
C LEU A 220 -0.96 -16.06 -25.21
N ASN A 221 -1.90 -16.80 -25.79
CA ASN A 221 -2.48 -17.98 -25.16
C ASN A 221 -1.39 -19.02 -24.82
N ASP A 222 -0.46 -19.29 -25.74
CA ASP A 222 0.65 -20.21 -25.48
C ASP A 222 1.54 -19.75 -24.31
N PHE A 223 1.93 -18.47 -24.31
CA PHE A 223 2.79 -17.91 -23.25
C PHE A 223 2.14 -18.00 -21.87
N HIS A 224 0.87 -17.60 -21.75
CA HIS A 224 0.17 -17.61 -20.47
C HIS A 224 -0.23 -19.03 -20.05
N ASN A 225 -0.49 -19.95 -20.98
CA ASN A 225 -0.69 -21.37 -20.66
C ASN A 225 0.60 -22.02 -20.15
N PHE A 226 1.75 -21.71 -20.76
CA PHE A 226 3.04 -22.15 -20.27
C PHE A 226 3.33 -21.61 -18.86
N TRP A 227 3.03 -20.32 -18.62
CA TRP A 227 3.12 -19.74 -17.28
C TRP A 227 2.24 -20.49 -16.27
N ASN A 228 0.97 -20.71 -16.60
CA ASN A 228 0.04 -21.45 -15.75
C ASN A 228 0.51 -22.89 -15.49
N TRP A 229 1.11 -23.54 -16.49
CA TRP A 229 1.70 -24.87 -16.35
C TRP A 229 2.86 -24.86 -15.34
N LEU A 230 3.80 -23.92 -15.46
CA LEU A 230 4.90 -23.78 -14.49
C LEU A 230 4.38 -23.51 -13.07
N LYS A 231 3.31 -22.73 -12.92
CA LYS A 231 2.67 -22.51 -11.61
C LYS A 231 2.09 -23.80 -11.04
N ALA A 232 1.46 -24.63 -11.87
CA ALA A 232 0.94 -25.93 -11.45
C ALA A 232 2.08 -26.88 -11.07
N GLU A 233 3.13 -26.97 -11.88
CA GLU A 233 4.29 -27.84 -11.65
C GLU A 233 5.00 -27.50 -10.33
N HIS A 234 5.26 -26.22 -10.05
CA HIS A 234 5.94 -25.76 -8.84
C HIS A 234 5.02 -25.56 -7.63
N MET A 235 3.73 -25.92 -7.73
CA MET A 235 2.76 -25.67 -6.67
C MET A 235 3.12 -26.41 -5.38
N CYS A 236 3.61 -27.65 -5.49
CA CYS A 236 4.01 -28.44 -4.33
C CYS A 236 5.11 -27.76 -3.53
N ASP A 237 6.18 -27.33 -4.20
CA ASP A 237 7.31 -26.65 -3.57
C ASP A 237 6.88 -25.34 -2.91
N TYR A 238 6.08 -24.55 -3.63
CA TYR A 238 5.51 -23.30 -3.14
C TYR A 238 4.72 -23.52 -1.84
N LEU A 239 3.76 -24.45 -1.85
CA LEU A 239 2.90 -24.71 -0.69
C LEU A 239 3.71 -25.27 0.50
N THR A 240 4.68 -26.15 0.24
CA THR A 240 5.56 -26.73 1.27
C THR A 240 6.34 -25.66 2.01
N GLU A 241 7.01 -24.77 1.26
CA GLU A 241 7.78 -23.67 1.81
C GLU A 241 6.90 -22.70 2.61
N HIS A 242 5.74 -22.34 2.05
CA HIS A 242 4.86 -21.34 2.65
C HIS A 242 4.14 -21.86 3.89
N LEU A 243 3.68 -23.12 3.89
CA LEU A 243 3.00 -23.72 5.03
C LEU A 243 3.94 -23.86 6.23
N SER A 244 5.18 -24.31 5.99
CA SER A 244 6.19 -24.46 7.04
C SER A 244 6.50 -23.10 7.70
N LYS A 245 6.78 -22.07 6.89
CA LYS A 245 7.03 -20.70 7.37
C LYS A 245 5.83 -20.10 8.08
N ALA A 246 4.62 -20.34 7.58
CA ALA A 246 3.41 -19.80 8.19
C ALA A 246 3.18 -20.37 9.59
N ARG A 247 3.47 -21.66 9.83
CA ARG A 247 3.34 -22.27 11.16
C ARG A 247 4.33 -21.70 12.17
N GLU A 248 5.60 -21.56 11.78
CA GLU A 248 6.63 -20.91 12.61
C GLU A 248 6.18 -19.48 12.98
N LYS A 249 5.67 -18.72 12.00
CA LYS A 249 5.20 -17.35 12.24
C LYS A 249 3.94 -17.26 13.08
N VAL A 250 3.01 -18.21 12.97
CA VAL A 250 1.84 -18.24 13.86
C VAL A 250 2.28 -18.36 15.31
N GLN A 251 3.24 -19.24 15.62
CA GLN A 251 3.75 -19.40 16.98
C GLN A 251 4.34 -18.08 17.51
N GLU A 252 5.28 -17.48 16.76
CA GLU A 252 5.90 -16.20 17.16
C GLU A 252 4.87 -15.08 17.38
N MET A 253 3.88 -14.97 16.49
CA MET A 253 2.88 -13.91 16.54
C MET A 253 1.88 -14.10 17.69
N VAL A 254 1.49 -15.34 17.99
CA VAL A 254 0.63 -15.65 19.13
C VAL A 254 1.35 -15.34 20.44
N GLU A 255 2.61 -15.78 20.59
CA GLU A 255 3.42 -15.45 21.78
C GLU A 255 3.57 -13.94 21.96
N PHE A 256 3.85 -13.21 20.86
CA PHE A 256 3.97 -11.76 20.90
C PHE A 256 2.65 -11.06 21.26
N LEU A 257 1.51 -11.50 20.72
CA LEU A 257 0.20 -10.94 21.03
C LEU A 257 -0.18 -11.18 22.50
N LEU A 258 0.05 -12.40 23.02
CA LEU A 258 -0.22 -12.74 24.42
C LEU A 258 0.67 -11.93 25.36
N GLY A 259 1.96 -11.80 25.06
CA GLY A 259 2.90 -10.97 25.80
C GLY A 259 2.50 -9.49 25.82
N LEU A 260 2.08 -8.94 24.66
CA LEU A 260 1.51 -7.60 24.61
C LEU A 260 0.26 -7.49 25.48
N GLY A 261 -0.66 -8.44 25.43
CA GLY A 261 -1.87 -8.45 26.24
C GLY A 261 -1.57 -8.40 27.75
N LEU A 262 -0.61 -9.20 28.22
CA LEU A 262 -0.16 -9.19 29.62
C LEU A 262 0.42 -7.84 30.05
N VAL A 263 1.27 -7.24 29.21
CA VAL A 263 1.89 -5.92 29.48
C VAL A 263 0.86 -4.80 29.50
N ARG A 264 -0.23 -4.90 28.73
CA ARG A 264 -1.31 -3.89 28.72
C ARG A 264 -2.30 -4.05 29.87
N GLY A 265 -2.41 -5.24 30.45
CA GLY A 265 -3.31 -5.50 31.57
C GLY A 265 -4.76 -5.82 31.15
N LYS A 266 -5.46 -6.52 32.03
CA LYS A 266 -6.78 -7.11 31.76
C LYS A 266 -7.85 -6.07 31.43
N GLU A 267 -7.86 -4.97 32.17
CA GLU A 267 -8.88 -3.92 32.07
C GLU A 267 -8.84 -3.23 30.69
N LEU A 268 -7.66 -2.80 30.26
CA LEU A 268 -7.46 -2.17 28.95
C LEU A 268 -7.79 -3.12 27.80
N VAL A 269 -7.29 -4.35 27.83
CA VAL A 269 -7.56 -5.34 26.77
C VAL A 269 -9.05 -5.66 26.69
N THR A 270 -9.73 -5.87 27.82
CA THR A 270 -11.18 -6.14 27.84
C THR A 270 -11.98 -4.96 27.29
N CYS A 271 -11.58 -3.73 27.63
CA CYS A 271 -12.19 -2.51 27.09
C CYS A 271 -12.04 -2.43 25.56
N TRP A 272 -10.83 -2.66 25.04
CA TRP A 272 -10.57 -2.67 23.60
C TRP A 272 -11.30 -3.79 22.87
N GLU A 273 -11.37 -4.99 23.45
CA GLU A 273 -12.13 -6.10 22.87
C GLU A 273 -13.61 -5.75 22.67
N LYS A 274 -14.22 -5.06 23.63
CA LYS A 274 -15.60 -4.57 23.49
C LYS A 274 -15.72 -3.51 22.38
N GLN A 275 -14.79 -2.54 22.32
CA GLN A 275 -14.76 -1.53 21.25
C GLN A 275 -14.61 -2.14 19.85
N TYR A 276 -13.92 -3.29 19.73
CA TYR A 276 -13.78 -4.01 18.48
C TYR A 276 -15.13 -4.51 17.96
N GLU A 277 -15.97 -5.09 18.83
CA GLU A 277 -17.27 -5.62 18.41
C GLU A 277 -18.20 -4.55 17.83
N GLU A 278 -17.99 -3.28 18.23
CA GLU A 278 -18.78 -2.14 17.80
C GLU A 278 -18.28 -1.46 16.50
N CYS A 279 -17.02 -1.68 16.09
CA CYS A 279 -16.33 -0.83 15.09
C CYS A 279 -15.60 -1.53 13.91
N VAL A 280 -15.87 -2.81 13.61
CA VAL A 280 -14.97 -3.60 12.73
C VAL A 280 -15.39 -3.72 11.26
N PRO A 281 -14.44 -3.57 10.30
CA PRO A 281 -13.06 -3.05 10.45
C PRO A 281 -13.00 -1.51 10.39
N TYR A 282 -14.11 -0.89 10.02
CA TYR A 282 -14.33 0.56 10.00
C TYR A 282 -15.83 0.84 10.12
N THR A 283 -16.19 2.03 10.57
CA THR A 283 -17.57 2.54 10.59
C THR A 283 -17.60 3.92 9.93
N VAL A 284 -18.68 4.18 9.20
CA VAL A 284 -18.97 5.50 8.63
C VAL A 284 -20.16 6.05 9.39
N SER A 285 -20.09 7.32 9.80
CA SER A 285 -21.19 7.99 10.48
C SER A 285 -22.42 8.04 9.57
N GLU A 286 -23.58 7.65 10.12
CA GLU A 286 -24.86 7.76 9.40
C GLU A 286 -25.25 9.24 9.13
N LYS A 287 -24.73 10.16 9.95
CA LYS A 287 -25.04 11.60 9.88
C LYS A 287 -24.16 12.36 8.89
N ASP A 288 -22.86 12.01 8.81
CA ASP A 288 -21.94 12.57 7.82
C ASP A 288 -21.08 11.45 7.20
N LYS A 289 -21.27 11.20 5.90
CA LYS A 289 -20.50 10.20 5.14
C LYS A 289 -18.99 10.50 5.06
N LYS A 290 -18.56 11.70 5.49
CA LYS A 290 -17.15 12.09 5.61
C LYS A 290 -16.52 11.71 6.94
N GLU A 291 -17.31 11.48 7.98
CA GLU A 291 -16.82 11.02 9.28
C GLU A 291 -16.74 9.49 9.30
N TRP A 292 -15.56 8.98 9.62
CA TRP A 292 -15.28 7.55 9.69
C TRP A 292 -14.31 7.26 10.83
N SER A 293 -14.39 6.05 11.37
CA SER A 293 -13.45 5.56 12.39
C SER A 293 -13.03 4.13 12.07
N SER A 294 -11.85 3.74 12.55
CA SER A 294 -11.35 2.37 12.46
C SER A 294 -10.53 2.04 13.70
N PRO A 295 -10.69 0.85 14.29
CA PRO A 295 -9.85 0.40 15.40
C PRO A 295 -8.36 0.39 15.07
N TYR A 296 -8.02 0.28 13.79
CA TYR A 296 -6.64 0.22 13.29
C TYR A 296 -6.06 1.60 12.93
N HIS A 297 -6.92 2.62 12.87
CA HIS A 297 -6.54 4.00 12.64
C HIS A 297 -6.21 4.65 13.98
N MET A 298 -5.04 5.27 14.05
CA MET A 298 -4.71 6.18 15.13
C MET A 298 -5.38 7.49 14.81
N THR A 299 -6.26 7.96 15.67
CA THR A 299 -6.81 9.29 15.53
C THR A 299 -5.69 10.23 15.90
N LEU A 300 -4.90 10.61 14.90
CA LEU A 300 -3.93 11.68 15.05
C LEU A 300 -4.78 12.90 15.42
N GLN A 301 -4.79 13.28 16.70
CA GLN A 301 -4.96 14.68 17.05
C GLN A 301 -3.87 15.37 16.23
N LYS A 302 -4.29 15.94 15.09
CA LYS A 302 -3.37 16.60 14.19
C LYS A 302 -2.76 17.73 14.98
N LEU A 303 -1.49 17.59 15.35
CA LEU A 303 -0.70 18.76 15.65
C LEU A 303 -0.82 19.66 14.41
N PRO A 304 -1.28 20.90 14.57
CA PRO A 304 -1.66 21.70 13.43
C PRO A 304 -0.43 21.90 12.53
N THR A 305 -0.54 21.49 11.27
CA THR A 305 0.49 21.71 10.25
C THR A 305 0.74 23.21 10.07
N GLN A 306 1.86 23.65 9.49
CA GLN A 306 2.09 25.09 9.25
C GLN A 306 0.91 25.75 8.49
N SER A 307 0.30 25.00 7.57
CA SER A 307 -0.88 25.44 6.80
C SER A 307 -2.16 25.49 7.63
N GLU A 308 -2.39 24.52 8.51
CA GLU A 308 -3.55 24.51 9.42
C GLU A 308 -3.42 25.58 10.52
N VAL A 309 -2.20 25.82 11.04
CA VAL A 309 -1.89 26.96 11.93
C VAL A 309 -2.21 28.26 11.22
N LEU A 310 -1.74 28.46 9.98
CA LEU A 310 -2.04 29.66 9.18
C LEU A 310 -3.56 29.87 9.02
N VAL A 311 -4.31 28.81 8.68
CA VAL A 311 -5.77 28.86 8.57
C VAL A 311 -6.43 29.17 9.91
N SER A 312 -5.94 28.61 11.02
CA SER A 312 -6.47 28.88 12.36
C SER A 312 -6.26 30.34 12.79
N LEU A 313 -5.08 30.90 12.50
CA LEU A 313 -4.75 32.30 12.78
C LEU A 313 -5.62 33.23 11.94
N THR A 314 -5.81 32.95 10.64
CA THR A 314 -6.72 33.71 9.77
C THR A 314 -8.19 33.60 10.23
N LYS A 315 -8.65 32.44 10.67
CA LYS A 315 -10.02 32.27 11.19
C LYS A 315 -10.26 32.98 12.52
N HIS A 316 -9.26 33.01 13.41
CA HIS A 316 -9.33 33.78 14.66
C HIS A 316 -9.39 35.28 14.40
N GLU A 317 -8.74 35.75 13.33
CA GLU A 317 -8.87 37.13 12.84
C GLU A 317 -10.28 37.39 12.26
N ASP A 318 -10.84 36.46 11.48
CA ASP A 318 -12.18 36.58 10.89
C ASP A 318 -13.34 36.50 11.91
N ALA A 319 -13.21 35.73 13.00
CA ALA A 319 -14.28 35.51 13.99
C ALA A 319 -14.55 36.72 14.92
N ARG A 320 -13.66 37.71 14.99
CA ARG A 320 -13.81 38.94 15.80
C ARG A 320 -14.66 40.02 15.10
N THR A 321 -15.21 39.71 13.92
CA THR A 321 -15.86 40.68 13.03
C THR A 321 -17.30 41.00 13.47
N MET A 322 -17.48 41.99 14.36
CA MET A 322 -18.77 42.65 14.59
C MET A 322 -18.73 44.19 14.57
N ASP A 323 -17.60 44.83 14.24
CA ASP A 323 -17.52 46.30 14.17
C ASP A 323 -16.63 46.86 13.04
N LYS A 324 -16.93 48.09 12.57
CA LYS A 324 -16.27 48.74 11.42
C LYS A 324 -14.84 49.21 11.72
N LEU A 325 -14.53 49.60 12.95
CA LEU A 325 -13.18 50.01 13.38
C LEU A 325 -12.22 48.81 13.42
N ALA A 326 -12.71 47.63 13.78
CA ALA A 326 -11.94 46.38 13.78
C ALA A 326 -11.46 45.97 12.37
N LYS A 327 -12.11 46.41 11.29
CA LYS A 327 -11.75 46.01 9.91
C LYS A 327 -10.41 46.57 9.41
N GLU A 328 -10.02 47.77 9.82
CA GLU A 328 -8.74 48.35 9.40
C GLU A 328 -7.56 47.79 10.19
N GLU A 329 -7.77 47.48 11.48
CA GLU A 329 -6.79 46.87 12.36
C GLU A 329 -6.54 45.40 11.98
N HIS A 330 -7.60 44.62 11.71
CA HIS A 330 -7.47 43.22 11.25
C HIS A 330 -6.88 43.08 9.85
N LYS A 331 -7.08 44.04 8.94
CA LYS A 331 -6.41 44.04 7.63
C LYS A 331 -4.89 44.15 7.79
N LYS A 332 -4.42 44.91 8.79
CA LYS A 332 -3.00 45.02 9.13
C LYS A 332 -2.47 43.71 9.71
N ASP A 333 -3.23 43.02 10.56
CA ASP A 333 -2.83 41.73 11.14
C ASP A 333 -2.74 40.61 10.09
N ALA A 334 -3.73 40.51 9.19
CA ALA A 334 -3.69 39.53 8.09
C ALA A 334 -2.52 39.80 7.12
N ASP A 335 -2.21 41.07 6.85
CA ASP A 335 -1.05 41.45 6.03
C ASP A 335 0.27 41.16 6.75
N ARG A 336 0.35 41.35 8.07
CA ARG A 336 1.49 40.98 8.94
C ARG A 336 1.76 39.48 8.94
N LEU A 337 0.72 38.65 9.12
CA LEU A 337 0.81 37.18 9.05
C LEU A 337 1.34 36.71 7.68
N ARG A 338 0.85 37.31 6.59
CA ARG A 338 1.31 37.01 5.22
C ARG A 338 2.76 37.39 4.99
N ILE A 339 3.28 38.44 5.63
CA ILE A 339 4.70 38.80 5.55
C ILE A 339 5.55 37.69 6.17
N ILE A 340 5.18 37.20 7.36
CA ILE A 340 5.92 36.10 8.01
C ILE A 340 5.87 34.83 7.16
N ASP A 341 4.69 34.39 6.71
CA ASP A 341 4.56 33.18 5.88
C ASP A 341 5.36 33.27 4.56
N ASN A 342 5.27 34.40 3.84
CA ASN A 342 6.05 34.61 2.62
C ASN A 342 7.55 34.65 2.89
N GLY A 343 7.97 35.22 4.03
CA GLY A 343 9.36 35.23 4.47
C GLY A 343 9.90 33.84 4.75
N ILE A 344 9.14 33.00 5.47
CA ILE A 344 9.50 31.59 5.72
C ILE A 344 9.63 30.82 4.41
N LYS A 345 8.71 31.04 3.45
CA LYS A 345 8.77 30.44 2.11
C LYS A 345 10.00 30.88 1.32
N LEU A 346 10.38 32.15 1.42
CA LEU A 346 11.61 32.65 0.81
C LEU A 346 12.87 32.06 1.45
N GLN A 347 12.91 31.92 2.78
CA GLN A 347 14.00 31.21 3.46
C GLN A 347 14.12 29.76 2.99
N ILE A 348 13.01 29.06 2.71
CA ILE A 348 13.05 27.72 2.10
C ILE A 348 13.74 27.77 0.73
N ARG A 349 13.35 28.70 -0.15
CA ARG A 349 13.94 28.85 -1.50
C ARG A 349 15.42 29.25 -1.47
N GLN A 350 15.83 30.13 -0.56
CA GLN A 350 17.25 30.48 -0.36
C GLN A 350 18.08 29.22 -0.08
N ARG A 351 17.56 28.31 0.74
CA ARG A 351 18.25 27.08 1.13
C ARG A 351 18.29 26.02 0.05
N GLU A 352 17.19 25.86 -0.68
CA GLU A 352 17.16 25.00 -1.86
C GLU A 352 18.26 25.41 -2.83
N LEU A 353 18.41 26.73 -3.06
CA LEU A 353 19.48 27.27 -3.91
C LEU A 353 20.87 27.04 -3.30
N LYS A 354 21.10 27.31 -1.99
CA LYS A 354 22.38 26.96 -1.32
C LYS A 354 22.73 25.49 -1.50
N SER A 355 21.75 24.60 -1.30
CA SER A 355 21.97 23.15 -1.44
C SER A 355 22.34 22.77 -2.87
N ILE A 356 21.74 23.40 -3.89
CA ILE A 356 22.10 23.21 -5.30
C ILE A 356 23.53 23.69 -5.57
N ILE A 357 23.92 24.84 -5.02
CA ILE A 357 25.26 25.42 -5.18
C ILE A 357 26.32 24.52 -4.52
N THR A 358 26.11 24.09 -3.27
CA THR A 358 27.06 23.23 -2.55
C THR A 358 27.29 21.89 -3.25
N LYS A 359 26.29 21.37 -3.97
CA LYS A 359 26.43 20.13 -4.74
C LYS A 359 27.32 20.29 -5.97
N ASN A 360 27.45 21.49 -6.52
CA ASN A 360 28.26 21.81 -7.70
C ASN A 360 27.95 20.95 -8.96
N GLU A 361 26.72 20.45 -9.07
CA GLU A 361 26.25 19.60 -10.18
C GLU A 361 25.51 20.39 -11.28
N THR A 362 25.13 21.65 -10.99
CA THR A 362 24.30 22.48 -11.89
C THR A 362 25.17 23.50 -12.64
N PRO A 363 24.94 23.72 -13.96
CA PRO A 363 25.70 24.71 -14.72
C PRO A 363 25.63 26.11 -14.12
N ALA A 364 26.76 26.82 -14.13
CA ALA A 364 26.90 28.14 -13.52
C ALA A 364 25.88 29.17 -14.05
N ASP A 365 25.50 29.08 -15.33
CA ASP A 365 24.52 29.99 -15.94
C ASP A 365 23.10 29.78 -15.40
N ASP A 366 22.72 28.55 -15.08
CA ASP A 366 21.42 28.26 -14.47
C ASP A 366 21.40 28.69 -13.00
N ILE A 367 22.53 28.55 -12.28
CA ILE A 367 22.68 29.13 -10.94
C ILE A 367 22.52 30.65 -10.98
N LYS A 368 23.13 31.34 -11.95
CA LYS A 368 22.95 32.79 -12.14
C LYS A 368 21.49 33.18 -12.39
N LYS A 369 20.76 32.43 -13.22
CA LYS A 369 19.32 32.67 -13.46
C LYS A 369 18.51 32.48 -12.18
N MET A 370 18.77 31.42 -11.41
CA MET A 370 18.10 31.15 -10.15
C MET A 370 18.38 32.25 -9.11
N ARG A 371 19.64 32.69 -8.97
CA ARG A 371 20.02 33.83 -8.12
C ARG A 371 19.29 35.10 -8.51
N LYS A 372 19.21 35.43 -9.80
CA LYS A 372 18.51 36.62 -10.29
C LYS A 372 17.00 36.56 -10.00
N ALA A 373 16.38 35.39 -10.16
CA ALA A 373 14.97 35.19 -9.83
C ALA A 373 14.72 35.38 -8.33
N LEU A 374 15.54 34.77 -7.49
CA LEU A 374 15.47 34.89 -6.03
C LEU A 374 15.68 36.34 -5.56
N ALA A 375 16.69 37.04 -6.09
CA ALA A 375 16.91 38.47 -5.82
C ALA A 375 15.68 39.33 -6.19
N GLY A 376 15.03 39.01 -7.32
CA GLY A 376 13.81 39.67 -7.76
C GLY A 376 12.64 39.47 -6.78
N ASP A 377 12.51 38.26 -6.23
CA ASP A 377 11.47 37.93 -5.26
C ASP A 377 11.75 38.56 -3.88
N ILE A 378 13.01 38.57 -3.41
CA ILE A 378 13.43 39.26 -2.18
C ILE A 378 13.15 40.76 -2.28
N LYS A 379 13.47 41.39 -3.43
CA LYS A 379 13.18 42.81 -3.65
C LYS A 379 11.69 43.13 -3.61
N LYS A 380 10.84 42.25 -4.13
CA LYS A 380 9.37 42.41 -4.04
C LYS A 380 8.88 42.22 -2.60
N PHE A 381 9.45 41.26 -1.89
CA PHE A 381 9.15 40.98 -0.50
C PHE A 381 9.50 42.19 0.38
N ARG A 382 10.72 42.73 0.31
CA ARG A 382 11.13 43.90 1.11
C ARG A 382 10.27 45.13 0.89
N LYS A 383 9.87 45.40 -0.36
CA LYS A 383 8.93 46.50 -0.67
C LYS A 383 7.59 46.35 0.05
N ARG A 384 7.10 45.12 0.22
CA ARG A 384 5.87 44.84 0.96
C ARG A 384 6.11 44.86 2.47
N GLN A 385 7.24 44.31 2.92
CA GLN A 385 7.64 44.26 4.32
C GLN A 385 7.74 45.67 4.92
N ILE A 386 8.48 46.60 4.31
CA ILE A 386 8.60 47.99 4.81
C ILE A 386 7.25 48.70 4.84
N LYS A 387 6.36 48.42 3.89
CA LYS A 387 5.01 49.02 3.87
C LYS A 387 4.15 48.55 5.05
N VAL A 388 4.33 47.31 5.50
CA VAL A 388 3.58 46.70 6.61
C VAL A 388 4.29 46.94 7.96
N LEU A 389 5.61 47.02 7.96
CA LEU A 389 6.51 47.16 9.11
C LEU A 389 7.51 48.30 8.86
N PRO A 390 7.08 49.56 8.97
CA PRO A 390 7.91 50.73 8.64
C PRO A 390 9.12 50.90 9.56
N LEU A 391 9.05 50.41 10.81
CA LEU A 391 10.17 50.46 11.75
C LEU A 391 11.39 49.62 11.30
N LEU A 392 11.20 48.66 10.38
CA LEU A 392 12.30 47.90 9.81
C LEU A 392 13.14 48.69 8.80
N GLU A 393 12.69 49.88 8.37
CA GLU A 393 13.47 50.74 7.48
C GLU A 393 14.74 51.27 8.16
N SER A 394 14.72 51.41 9.49
CA SER A 394 15.88 51.80 10.30
C SER A 394 16.73 50.62 10.81
N ALA A 395 16.43 49.38 10.39
CA ALA A 395 17.25 48.24 10.75
C ALA A 395 18.54 48.24 9.92
N GLU A 396 19.70 48.32 10.59
CA GLU A 396 21.01 48.22 9.95
C GLU A 396 21.39 46.73 9.80
N TYR A 397 21.62 46.30 8.55
CA TYR A 397 22.14 44.96 8.25
C TYR A 397 22.95 45.00 6.97
N ASP A 398 23.95 44.13 6.90
CA ASP A 398 24.79 44.00 5.71
C ASP A 398 24.05 43.27 4.60
N LEU A 399 23.98 43.91 3.43
CA LEU A 399 23.49 43.26 2.22
C LEU A 399 24.49 42.20 1.78
N ALA A 400 24.05 40.95 1.79
CA ALA A 400 24.87 39.87 1.25
C ALA A 400 25.08 40.04 -0.27
N GLU A 401 26.27 39.68 -0.75
CA GLU A 401 26.61 39.73 -2.18
C GLU A 401 25.68 38.82 -3.01
N ASN A 402 25.26 37.69 -2.43
CA ASN A 402 24.41 36.70 -3.08
C ASN A 402 23.02 36.62 -2.41
N ALA A 403 21.98 36.47 -3.23
CA ALA A 403 20.59 36.47 -2.79
C ALA A 403 20.24 35.32 -1.83
N GLU A 404 20.93 34.18 -1.94
CA GLU A 404 20.76 33.06 -1.02
C GLU A 404 21.28 33.33 0.39
N ASP A 405 22.20 34.28 0.56
CA ASP A 405 22.82 34.63 1.85
C ASP A 405 22.19 35.87 2.50
N ASP A 406 21.27 36.55 1.81
CA ASP A 406 20.63 37.78 2.28
C ASP A 406 19.69 37.53 3.46
N ILE A 407 19.70 38.40 4.47
CA ILE A 407 18.89 38.28 5.69
C ILE A 407 17.47 38.82 5.41
N LEU A 408 16.42 38.07 5.74
CA LEU A 408 15.04 38.44 5.39
C LEU A 408 14.33 39.30 6.44
N LEU A 409 15.01 39.61 7.56
CA LEU A 409 14.51 40.46 8.64
C LEU A 409 13.20 39.93 9.23
N LEU A 410 13.13 38.61 9.43
CA LEU A 410 12.06 38.00 10.21
C LEU A 410 12.33 38.19 11.70
N PRO A 411 11.31 38.13 12.58
CA PRO A 411 11.52 38.16 14.03
C PRO A 411 12.61 37.18 14.51
N SER A 412 12.73 35.99 13.91
CA SER A 412 13.81 35.03 14.22
C SER A 412 15.24 35.46 13.80
N ASP A 413 15.37 36.53 13.01
CA ASP A 413 16.64 37.11 12.58
C ASP A 413 17.15 38.20 13.56
N PHE A 414 16.32 38.63 14.52
CA PHE A 414 16.63 39.62 15.55
C PHE A 414 16.70 38.98 16.93
N ASP A 415 17.47 39.60 17.84
CA ASP A 415 17.45 39.24 19.26
C ASP A 415 16.12 39.68 19.90
N VAL A 416 15.69 38.97 20.95
CA VAL A 416 14.39 39.20 21.61
C VAL A 416 14.25 40.65 22.12
N PHE A 417 15.35 41.27 22.53
CA PHE A 417 15.37 42.67 23.00
C PHE A 417 15.07 43.67 21.86
N ASP A 418 15.44 43.36 20.63
CA ASP A 418 15.20 44.21 19.47
C ASP A 418 13.77 44.11 18.95
N HIS A 419 13.01 43.10 19.39
CA HIS A 419 11.61 42.94 19.00
C HIS A 419 10.76 44.13 19.44
N GLN A 420 11.04 44.70 20.60
CA GLN A 420 10.35 45.91 21.08
C GLN A 420 10.72 47.14 20.22
N THR A 421 12.01 47.30 19.91
CA THR A 421 12.54 48.41 19.10
C THR A 421 11.93 48.47 17.71
N TYR A 422 11.72 47.30 17.08
CA TYR A 422 11.20 47.21 15.71
C TYR A 422 9.71 46.84 15.63
N GLY A 423 9.01 46.73 16.77
CA GLY A 423 7.58 46.41 16.83
C GLY A 423 7.24 44.99 16.33
N LEU A 424 8.07 44.01 16.67
CA LEU A 424 7.99 42.62 16.24
C LEU A 424 7.41 41.67 17.29
N GLU A 425 7.03 42.13 18.48
CA GLU A 425 6.59 41.28 19.62
C GLU A 425 5.44 40.31 19.24
N ASP A 426 4.33 40.81 18.70
CA ASP A 426 3.19 39.99 18.26
C ASP A 426 3.55 39.09 17.07
N LEU A 427 4.45 39.58 16.21
CA LEU A 427 4.93 38.84 15.04
C LEU A 427 5.86 37.70 15.43
N ALA A 428 6.62 37.83 16.50
CA ALA A 428 7.48 36.79 17.05
C ALA A 428 6.64 35.63 17.57
N ILE A 429 5.52 35.90 18.26
CA ILE A 429 4.55 34.87 18.70
C ILE A 429 3.95 34.14 17.48
N THR A 430 3.59 34.91 16.46
CA THR A 430 3.01 34.38 15.21
C THR A 430 4.02 33.51 14.45
N GLU A 431 5.25 33.99 14.30
CA GLU A 431 6.33 33.23 13.69
C GLU A 431 6.62 31.96 14.49
N TYR A 432 6.66 32.04 15.83
CA TYR A 432 6.90 30.89 16.70
C TYR A 432 5.93 29.74 16.37
N LYS A 433 4.62 30.03 16.34
CA LYS A 433 3.59 29.02 15.99
C LYS A 433 3.78 28.44 14.58
N LEU A 434 4.15 29.27 13.61
CA LEU A 434 4.43 28.79 12.24
C LEU A 434 5.69 27.90 12.19
N ARG A 435 6.71 28.20 13.02
CA ARG A 435 7.92 27.38 13.14
C ARG A 435 7.68 26.07 13.88
N GLU A 436 6.78 26.04 14.86
CA GLU A 436 6.31 24.80 15.49
C GLU A 436 5.67 23.88 14.44
N GLY A 437 4.76 24.41 13.63
CA GLY A 437 4.16 23.68 12.50
C GLY A 437 5.22 23.18 11.51
N GLN A 438 6.18 24.04 11.14
CA GLN A 438 7.29 23.66 10.25
C GLN A 438 8.18 22.55 10.82
N ALA A 439 8.47 22.58 12.13
CA ALA A 439 9.26 21.57 12.81
C ALA A 439 8.51 20.22 12.85
N ASN A 440 7.22 20.25 13.15
CA ASN A 440 6.35 19.07 13.17
C ASN A 440 6.25 18.42 11.79
N ASP A 441 6.00 19.21 10.74
CA ASP A 441 5.95 18.75 9.35
C ASP A 441 7.29 18.09 8.95
N ALA A 442 8.41 18.72 9.31
CA ALA A 442 9.75 18.21 9.02
C ALA A 442 10.03 16.85 9.70
N ILE A 443 9.64 16.67 10.96
CA ILE A 443 9.80 15.39 11.68
C ILE A 443 8.89 14.31 11.10
N ALA A 444 7.64 14.63 10.76
CA ALA A 444 6.72 13.67 10.15
C ALA A 444 7.24 13.15 8.80
N MET A 445 7.73 14.06 7.95
CA MET A 445 8.34 13.69 6.68
C MET A 445 9.66 12.94 6.85
N LEU A 446 10.46 13.29 7.86
CA LEU A 446 11.68 12.56 8.21
C LEU A 446 11.38 11.10 8.61
N CYS A 447 10.39 10.88 9.49
CA CYS A 447 9.96 9.55 9.91
C CYS A 447 9.50 8.71 8.71
N THR A 448 8.65 9.28 7.84
CA THR A 448 8.20 8.63 6.60
C THR A 448 9.38 8.26 5.71
N GLY A 449 10.34 9.16 5.53
CA GLY A 449 11.56 8.90 4.77
C GLY A 449 12.43 7.80 5.38
N ILE A 450 12.50 7.69 6.71
CA ILE A 450 13.22 6.61 7.40
C ILE A 450 12.56 5.25 7.11
N ILE A 451 11.22 5.16 7.26
CA ILE A 451 10.46 3.92 6.97
C ILE A 451 10.64 3.50 5.51
N HIS A 452 10.43 4.42 4.56
CA HIS A 452 10.60 4.13 3.14
C HIS A 452 12.03 3.65 2.82
N GLY A 453 13.04 4.25 3.45
CA GLY A 453 14.43 3.84 3.29
C GLY A 453 14.68 2.42 3.82
N MET A 454 14.01 2.01 4.90
CA MET A 454 14.10 0.65 5.44
C MET A 454 13.44 -0.38 4.53
N VAL A 455 12.22 -0.10 4.08
CA VAL A 455 11.48 -0.98 3.15
C VAL A 455 12.26 -1.18 1.86
N LEU A 456 12.81 -0.11 1.27
CA LEU A 456 13.63 -0.21 0.06
C LEU A 456 14.92 -1.02 0.28
N ASN A 457 15.56 -0.88 1.44
CA ASN A 457 16.76 -1.66 1.77
C ASN A 457 16.43 -3.14 1.98
N ASP A 458 15.32 -3.45 2.63
CA ASP A 458 14.85 -4.83 2.83
C ASP A 458 14.47 -5.47 1.48
N SER A 459 13.70 -4.74 0.65
CA SER A 459 13.38 -5.14 -0.72
C SER A 459 14.64 -5.35 -1.57
N ARG A 460 15.68 -4.51 -1.42
CA ARG A 460 16.95 -4.71 -2.13
C ARG A 460 17.61 -6.02 -1.68
N ARG A 461 17.71 -6.26 -0.37
CA ARG A 461 18.33 -7.46 0.19
C ARG A 461 17.62 -8.74 -0.28
N LYS A 462 16.29 -8.71 -0.35
CA LYS A 462 15.47 -9.86 -0.73
C LYS A 462 15.41 -10.09 -2.25
N HIS A 463 15.29 -9.03 -3.05
CA HIS A 463 14.88 -9.15 -4.45
C HIS A 463 15.90 -8.65 -5.48
N SER A 464 16.92 -7.86 -5.09
CA SER A 464 17.91 -7.34 -6.05
C SER A 464 19.09 -8.31 -6.21
N ARG A 465 19.08 -9.09 -7.29
CA ARG A 465 20.20 -9.97 -7.70
C ARG A 465 20.90 -9.40 -8.95
N GLY A 466 22.22 -9.50 -9.02
CA GLY A 466 23.02 -8.99 -10.15
C GLY A 466 23.27 -7.47 -10.11
N VAL A 467 24.18 -7.00 -10.96
CA VAL A 467 24.72 -5.61 -10.93
C VAL A 467 23.65 -4.58 -11.31
N THR A 468 22.91 -4.81 -12.39
CA THR A 468 21.94 -3.84 -12.92
C THR A 468 20.77 -3.56 -11.97
N MET A 469 20.19 -4.62 -11.37
CA MET A 469 19.10 -4.45 -10.40
C MET A 469 19.61 -3.78 -9.12
N ASN A 470 20.82 -4.11 -8.67
CA ASN A 470 21.43 -3.46 -7.51
C ASN A 470 21.67 -1.97 -7.75
N LEU A 471 22.19 -1.58 -8.92
CA LEU A 471 22.38 -0.17 -9.28
C LEU A 471 21.05 0.60 -9.30
N ARG A 472 19.99 0.00 -9.84
CA ARG A 472 18.65 0.61 -9.89
C ARG A 472 18.06 0.78 -8.49
N SER A 473 18.09 -0.27 -7.67
CA SER A 473 17.63 -0.20 -6.27
C SER A 473 18.43 0.79 -5.45
N MET A 474 19.75 0.86 -5.66
CA MET A 474 20.63 1.82 -4.99
C MET A 474 20.29 3.27 -5.36
N LYS A 475 19.91 3.54 -6.62
CA LYS A 475 19.45 4.87 -7.04
C LYS A 475 18.22 5.33 -6.25
N TYR A 476 17.23 4.46 -6.06
CA TYR A 476 16.05 4.78 -5.25
C TYR A 476 16.39 4.99 -3.78
N ILE A 477 17.23 4.12 -3.19
CA ILE A 477 17.69 4.26 -1.80
C ILE A 477 18.44 5.58 -1.60
N ASN A 478 19.33 5.96 -2.52
CA ASN A 478 20.07 7.22 -2.46
C ASN A 478 19.13 8.43 -2.57
N THR A 479 18.06 8.32 -3.37
CA THR A 479 17.04 9.37 -3.50
C THR A 479 16.29 9.57 -2.18
N VAL A 480 15.91 8.48 -1.50
CA VAL A 480 15.26 8.56 -0.18
C VAL A 480 16.22 9.08 0.89
N ALA A 481 17.49 8.63 0.87
CA ALA A 481 18.52 9.14 1.78
C ALA A 481 18.73 10.65 1.63
N LYS A 482 18.70 11.17 0.40
CA LYS A 482 18.75 12.61 0.11
C LYS A 482 17.57 13.35 0.75
N LYS A 483 16.34 12.88 0.54
CA LYS A 483 15.13 13.47 1.14
C LYS A 483 15.16 13.44 2.67
N LYS A 484 15.62 12.34 3.29
CA LYS A 484 15.80 12.25 4.76
C LYS A 484 16.68 13.39 5.29
N ASN A 485 17.81 13.65 4.63
CA ASN A 485 18.72 14.72 5.03
C ASN A 485 18.11 16.12 4.83
N GLU A 486 17.32 16.31 3.77
CA GLU A 486 16.59 17.56 3.52
C GLU A 486 15.53 17.84 4.60
N HIS A 487 14.76 16.83 5.03
CA HIS A 487 13.80 16.95 6.13
C HIS A 487 14.47 17.19 7.49
N ALA A 488 15.56 16.47 7.79
CA ALA A 488 16.34 16.69 9.02
C ALA A 488 16.93 18.11 9.08
N SER A 489 17.42 18.64 7.95
CA SER A 489 17.89 20.02 7.85
C SER A 489 16.76 21.02 8.09
N SER A 490 15.56 20.74 7.59
CA SER A 490 14.38 21.59 7.79
C SER A 490 14.00 21.69 9.27
N TYR A 491 14.00 20.56 10.01
CA TYR A 491 13.75 20.55 11.46
C TYR A 491 14.80 21.35 12.23
N ARG A 492 16.09 21.12 11.97
CA ARG A 492 17.19 21.80 12.69
C ARG A 492 17.07 23.31 12.60
N GLN A 493 16.59 23.82 11.48
CA GLN A 493 16.48 25.25 11.24
C GLN A 493 15.20 25.85 11.82
N ALA A 494 14.08 25.14 11.74
CA ALA A 494 12.88 25.52 12.48
C ALA A 494 13.21 25.60 13.99
N ARG A 495 13.98 24.63 14.52
CA ARG A 495 14.52 24.64 15.88
C ARG A 495 15.40 25.86 16.16
N THR A 496 16.35 26.19 15.28
CA THR A 496 17.19 27.40 15.46
C THR A 496 16.34 28.67 15.55
N ALA A 497 15.32 28.80 14.69
CA ALA A 497 14.40 29.93 14.73
C ALA A 497 13.59 29.95 16.04
N LEU A 498 13.07 28.80 16.49
CA LEU A 498 12.33 28.67 17.75
C LEU A 498 13.17 29.07 18.96
N LEU A 499 14.44 28.67 19.01
CA LEU A 499 15.38 29.05 20.08
C LEU A 499 15.61 30.55 20.13
N ARG A 500 15.84 31.17 18.96
CA ARG A 500 16.03 32.63 18.86
C ARG A 500 14.80 33.41 19.27
N LEU A 501 13.61 32.99 18.82
CA LEU A 501 12.33 33.63 19.16
C LEU A 501 12.02 33.56 20.67
N LYS A 502 12.45 32.49 21.36
CA LYS A 502 12.30 32.33 22.81
C LYS A 502 13.44 32.94 23.62
N GLY A 503 14.59 33.24 23.00
CA GLY A 503 15.80 33.68 23.69
C GLY A 503 16.41 32.62 24.62
N VAL A 504 16.30 31.33 24.28
CA VAL A 504 16.81 30.22 25.10
C VAL A 504 17.79 29.35 24.31
N GLU A 505 18.76 28.75 25.01
CA GLU A 505 19.74 27.83 24.40
C GLU A 505 19.17 26.42 24.19
N GLU A 506 18.24 26.01 25.06
CA GLU A 506 17.57 24.73 24.99
C GLU A 506 16.04 24.89 25.08
N LEU A 507 15.35 24.14 24.22
CA LEU A 507 13.92 23.95 24.31
C LEU A 507 13.70 22.49 24.65
N ALA A 508 13.20 22.23 25.85
CA ALA A 508 12.77 20.89 26.25
C ALA A 508 11.78 20.35 25.24
N ASP A 509 10.93 21.22 24.66
CA ASP A 509 9.94 21.01 23.59
C ASP A 509 10.51 20.97 22.15
N PHE A 510 11.78 21.32 21.94
CA PHE A 510 12.55 21.22 20.68
C PHE A 510 14.03 20.81 20.88
N PRO A 511 14.35 19.51 21.08
CA PRO A 511 15.68 18.99 21.36
C PRO A 511 16.47 18.85 20.05
N PRO A 512 17.80 18.83 20.18
CA PRO A 512 18.69 18.75 19.02
C PRO A 512 18.55 17.40 18.31
N LEU A 513 18.40 17.42 16.98
CA LEU A 513 18.34 16.23 16.14
C LEU A 513 19.75 15.73 15.78
N LYS A 514 20.19 14.70 16.48
CA LYS A 514 21.49 14.03 16.29
C LYS A 514 21.42 13.05 15.11
N LYS A 515 22.59 12.54 14.70
CA LYS A 515 22.66 11.55 13.62
C LYS A 515 22.12 10.19 14.07
N GLU A 516 22.37 9.82 15.33
CA GLU A 516 21.79 8.61 15.94
C GLU A 516 20.26 8.60 15.90
N ASP A 517 19.64 9.78 16.02
CA ASP A 517 18.19 9.93 16.03
C ASP A 517 17.53 9.62 14.67
N MET A 518 18.28 9.62 13.56
CA MET A 518 17.77 9.45 12.19
C MET A 518 17.58 7.97 11.77
N TYR A 519 17.34 7.13 12.77
CA TYR A 519 17.20 5.68 12.69
C TYR A 519 15.90 5.21 13.38
N SER A 520 15.42 4.04 12.98
CA SER A 520 14.30 3.30 13.59
C SER A 520 14.72 1.86 13.67
N LYS A 521 14.31 1.14 14.70
CA LYS A 521 14.41 -0.31 14.65
C LYS A 521 13.52 -0.84 13.53
N ASN A 522 14.06 -1.79 12.76
CA ASN A 522 13.25 -2.56 11.83
C ASN A 522 12.42 -3.57 12.64
N ALA A 523 11.22 -3.17 13.05
CA ALA A 523 10.32 -4.02 13.84
C ALA A 523 9.93 -5.34 13.15
N ALA A 524 10.17 -5.46 11.84
CA ALA A 524 9.86 -6.64 11.03
C ALA A 524 11.10 -7.53 10.71
N GLY A 525 12.30 -7.20 11.21
CA GLY A 525 13.54 -7.95 10.98
C GLY A 525 13.99 -8.76 12.19
N ALA A 526 14.80 -9.81 11.98
CA ALA A 526 15.47 -10.53 13.07
C ALA A 526 16.37 -9.56 13.86
N ARG A 527 16.24 -9.57 15.20
CA ARG A 527 17.03 -8.74 16.11
C ARG A 527 18.52 -9.09 15.98
N GLY A 528 19.37 -8.10 15.76
CA GLY A 528 20.82 -8.27 15.84
C GLY A 528 21.29 -8.29 17.30
N LEU A 529 22.43 -8.94 17.57
CA LEU A 529 23.12 -8.79 18.86
C LEU A 529 23.43 -7.30 19.09
N GLY A 530 22.90 -6.72 20.17
CA GLY A 530 23.03 -5.30 20.52
C GLY A 530 21.74 -4.46 20.41
N ASP A 531 20.68 -4.97 19.76
CA ASP A 531 19.40 -4.27 19.60
C ASP A 531 18.63 -4.06 20.92
N GLY A 532 19.02 -4.75 21.99
CA GLY A 532 18.43 -4.62 23.33
C GLY A 532 18.84 -3.34 24.08
N ALA A 533 19.98 -2.74 23.73
CA ALA A 533 20.54 -1.57 24.45
C ALA A 533 20.17 -0.21 23.84
N VAL A 534 19.62 -0.20 22.62
CA VAL A 534 19.29 1.04 21.88
C VAL A 534 17.80 1.32 22.03
N THR A 535 17.37 2.43 22.61
CA THR A 535 15.96 2.85 22.63
C THR A 535 15.56 3.46 21.28
N ASP A 536 14.28 3.37 20.88
CA ASP A 536 13.82 4.08 19.67
C ASP A 536 14.04 5.59 19.83
N SER A 537 14.47 6.24 18.74
CA SER A 537 14.76 7.67 18.72
C SER A 537 13.55 8.50 19.14
N TRP A 538 13.80 9.62 19.82
CA TRP A 538 12.73 10.51 20.28
C TRP A 538 11.81 10.93 19.13
N ILE A 539 12.32 11.07 17.89
CA ILE A 539 11.54 11.51 16.71
C ILE A 539 10.26 10.68 16.46
N TRP A 540 10.24 9.42 16.90
CA TRP A 540 9.11 8.49 16.74
C TRP A 540 7.97 8.75 17.73
N THR A 541 8.30 9.29 18.89
CA THR A 541 7.37 9.68 19.97
C THR A 541 7.03 11.17 19.95
N TYR A 542 7.85 11.97 19.29
CA TYR A 542 8.01 13.38 19.62
C TYR A 542 7.14 14.37 18.85
N GLY A 543 7.01 14.21 17.54
CA GLY A 543 6.25 15.13 16.70
C GLY A 543 4.75 14.93 16.81
N ARG A 544 4.27 14.26 17.87
CA ARG A 544 2.87 13.87 18.10
C ARG A 544 2.33 14.27 19.48
N LEU A 545 3.20 14.78 20.38
CA LEU A 545 2.88 14.98 21.81
C LEU A 545 3.17 16.41 22.33
N ARG A 546 3.70 17.32 21.51
CA ARG A 546 4.20 18.63 21.96
C ARG A 546 3.25 19.77 21.62
N GLY A 547 2.95 20.60 22.62
CA GLY A 547 1.84 21.57 22.61
C GLY A 547 0.52 21.01 23.18
N LEU A 548 0.49 19.72 23.53
CA LEU A 548 -0.64 19.04 24.17
C LEU A 548 -0.49 19.04 25.69
N THR A 549 -1.61 19.11 26.40
CA THR A 549 -1.70 18.93 27.85
C THR A 549 -1.30 17.50 28.25
N ASP A 550 -0.93 17.28 29.51
CA ASP A 550 -0.55 15.93 29.96
C ASP A 550 -1.69 14.91 29.85
N VAL A 551 -2.94 15.38 29.93
CA VAL A 551 -4.15 14.58 29.65
C VAL A 551 -4.18 14.15 28.18
N GLU A 552 -4.01 15.08 27.25
CA GLU A 552 -3.99 14.78 25.80
C GLU A 552 -2.80 13.89 25.41
N LYS A 553 -1.65 14.04 26.07
CA LYS A 553 -0.51 13.13 25.88
C LYS A 553 -0.83 11.72 26.36
N HIS A 554 -1.49 11.59 27.50
CA HIS A 554 -1.92 10.30 28.05
C HIS A 554 -2.95 9.63 27.14
N GLU A 555 -3.95 10.38 26.64
CA GLU A 555 -4.94 9.89 25.68
C GLU A 555 -4.28 9.44 24.37
N PHE A 556 -3.33 10.21 23.84
CA PHE A 556 -2.57 9.84 22.65
C PHE A 556 -1.79 8.53 22.86
N LEU A 557 -1.10 8.39 24.00
CA LEU A 557 -0.36 7.18 24.32
C LEU A 557 -1.30 5.97 24.42
N LEU A 558 -2.44 6.10 25.11
CA LEU A 558 -3.45 5.05 25.19
C LEU A 558 -3.98 4.67 23.80
N ASP A 559 -4.24 5.64 22.92
CA ASP A 559 -4.66 5.37 21.53
C ASP A 559 -3.56 4.65 20.73
N ALA A 560 -2.30 5.02 20.92
CA ALA A 560 -1.16 4.36 20.29
C ALA A 560 -1.00 2.90 20.74
N LEU A 561 -1.13 2.64 22.04
CA LEU A 561 -1.11 1.30 22.60
C LEU A 561 -2.27 0.44 22.09
N ARG A 562 -3.47 1.03 22.05
CA ARG A 562 -4.69 0.42 21.50
C ARG A 562 -4.49 0.01 20.04
N VAL A 563 -4.00 0.92 19.20
CA VAL A 563 -3.77 0.67 17.77
C VAL A 563 -2.68 -0.38 17.56
N GLN A 564 -1.59 -0.34 18.33
CA GLN A 564 -0.55 -1.38 18.27
C GLN A 564 -1.14 -2.76 18.55
N TRP A 565 -1.91 -2.87 19.63
CA TRP A 565 -2.55 -4.13 20.00
C TRP A 565 -3.51 -4.62 18.92
N PHE A 566 -4.37 -3.76 18.36
CA PHE A 566 -5.29 -4.14 17.29
C PHE A 566 -4.60 -4.57 16.01
N ARG A 567 -3.54 -3.87 15.59
CA ARG A 567 -2.78 -4.24 14.39
C ARG A 567 -2.07 -5.58 14.58
N THR A 568 -1.42 -5.79 15.73
CA THR A 568 -0.80 -7.09 16.05
C THR A 568 -1.83 -8.21 16.12
N ARG A 569 -3.00 -7.96 16.71
CA ARG A 569 -4.12 -8.93 16.73
C ARG A 569 -4.58 -9.27 15.32
N ALA A 570 -4.78 -8.27 14.45
CA ALA A 570 -5.16 -8.50 13.07
C ALA A 570 -4.09 -9.30 12.31
N ASP A 571 -2.82 -8.95 12.44
CA ASP A 571 -1.72 -9.70 11.81
C ASP A 571 -1.63 -11.14 12.31
N THR A 572 -1.82 -11.37 13.61
CA THR A 572 -1.85 -12.71 14.21
C THR A 572 -2.99 -13.53 13.61
N GLN A 573 -4.19 -12.96 13.52
CA GLN A 573 -5.34 -13.60 12.88
C GLN A 573 -5.07 -13.90 11.38
N ARG A 574 -4.44 -12.97 10.65
CA ARG A 574 -4.05 -13.18 9.26
C ARG A 574 -3.04 -14.31 9.10
N TRP A 575 -2.10 -14.50 10.02
CA TRP A 575 -1.17 -15.64 9.98
C TRP A 575 -1.86 -16.97 10.28
N ILE A 576 -2.79 -16.99 11.24
CA ILE A 576 -3.59 -18.20 11.53
C ILE A 576 -4.43 -18.59 10.31
N GLU A 577 -5.13 -17.62 9.71
CA GLU A 577 -5.87 -17.83 8.47
C GLU A 577 -4.98 -18.32 7.33
N GLU A 578 -3.73 -17.83 7.23
CA GLU A 578 -2.81 -18.26 6.18
C GLU A 578 -2.45 -19.73 6.29
N VAL A 579 -2.20 -20.25 7.50
CA VAL A 579 -1.99 -21.70 7.71
C VAL A 579 -3.22 -22.48 7.23
N GLU A 580 -4.42 -22.06 7.62
CA GLU A 580 -5.67 -22.74 7.24
C GLU A 580 -5.91 -22.72 5.72
N ILE A 581 -5.64 -21.59 5.08
CA ILE A 581 -5.75 -21.42 3.64
C ILE A 581 -4.74 -22.34 2.93
N LEU A 582 -3.46 -22.32 3.33
CA LEU A 582 -2.41 -23.14 2.73
C LEU A 582 -2.68 -24.64 2.91
N GLU A 583 -3.17 -25.07 4.08
CA GLU A 583 -3.59 -26.46 4.25
C GLU A 583 -4.73 -26.84 3.31
N GLN A 584 -5.67 -25.94 3.04
CA GLN A 584 -6.72 -26.21 2.05
C GLN A 584 -6.24 -26.16 0.61
N GLU A 585 -5.31 -25.27 0.29
CA GLU A 585 -4.67 -25.22 -1.02
C GLU A 585 -3.94 -26.53 -1.31
N PHE A 586 -3.23 -27.10 -0.34
CA PHE A 586 -2.63 -28.44 -0.44
C PHE A 586 -3.66 -29.52 -0.76
N ARG A 587 -4.73 -29.63 0.06
CA ARG A 587 -5.77 -30.65 -0.13
C ARG A 587 -6.43 -30.53 -1.52
N ARG A 588 -6.70 -29.29 -1.96
CA ARG A 588 -7.29 -29.02 -3.27
C ARG A 588 -6.34 -29.32 -4.42
N TYR A 589 -5.06 -28.99 -4.27
CA TYR A 589 -4.05 -29.29 -5.28
C TYR A 589 -3.88 -30.80 -5.47
N ILE A 590 -3.76 -31.56 -4.37
CA ILE A 590 -3.72 -33.04 -4.39
C ILE A 590 -4.96 -33.59 -5.11
N SER A 591 -6.16 -33.13 -4.72
CA SER A 591 -7.41 -33.56 -5.33
C SER A 591 -7.50 -33.20 -6.83
N ALA A 592 -6.97 -32.04 -7.22
CA ALA A 592 -6.94 -31.60 -8.61
C ALA A 592 -6.00 -32.48 -9.45
N CYS A 593 -4.82 -32.80 -8.96
CA CYS A 593 -3.88 -33.71 -9.61
C CYS A 593 -4.46 -35.13 -9.72
N GLN A 594 -5.09 -35.67 -8.68
CA GLN A 594 -5.82 -36.95 -8.73
C GLN A 594 -6.94 -36.93 -9.78
N ARG A 595 -7.69 -35.82 -9.87
CA ARG A 595 -8.72 -35.66 -10.89
C ARG A 595 -8.12 -35.65 -12.29
N MET A 596 -6.99 -34.98 -12.48
CA MET A 596 -6.30 -34.93 -13.77
C MET A 596 -5.72 -36.30 -14.17
N GLU A 597 -5.15 -37.07 -13.23
CA GLU A 597 -4.77 -38.47 -13.45
C GLU A 597 -5.96 -39.26 -14.01
N GLN A 598 -7.12 -39.22 -13.34
CA GLN A 598 -8.33 -39.91 -13.79
C GLN A 598 -8.82 -39.47 -15.17
N VAL A 599 -8.74 -38.15 -15.46
CA VAL A 599 -9.14 -37.61 -16.78
C VAL A 599 -8.23 -38.16 -17.88
N TRP A 600 -6.92 -38.17 -17.65
CA TRP A 600 -5.97 -38.70 -18.63
C TRP A 600 -6.05 -40.21 -18.78
N ASP A 601 -6.31 -40.96 -17.72
CA ASP A 601 -6.58 -42.40 -17.78
C ASP A 601 -7.87 -42.72 -18.56
N ALA A 602 -8.93 -41.93 -18.36
CA ALA A 602 -10.16 -42.09 -19.14
C ALA A 602 -9.93 -41.77 -20.63
N MET A 603 -9.08 -40.77 -20.93
CA MET A 603 -8.69 -40.44 -22.31
C MET A 603 -7.88 -41.56 -22.97
N ARG A 604 -7.00 -42.23 -22.22
CA ARG A 604 -6.27 -43.42 -22.70
C ARG A 604 -7.22 -44.52 -23.19
N GLU A 605 -8.37 -44.67 -22.54
CA GLU A 605 -9.37 -45.70 -22.84
C GLU A 605 -10.34 -45.31 -23.96
N ALA A 606 -10.39 -44.03 -24.34
CA ALA A 606 -11.23 -43.55 -25.42
C ALA A 606 -10.63 -43.89 -26.81
N LYS A 607 -11.40 -44.58 -27.66
CA LYS A 607 -10.97 -45.03 -29.01
C LYS A 607 -10.82 -43.91 -30.04
N SER A 608 -11.18 -42.67 -29.72
CA SER A 608 -10.95 -41.50 -30.58
C SER A 608 -11.00 -40.18 -29.78
N PRO A 609 -10.10 -39.21 -30.04
CA PRO A 609 -10.10 -37.90 -29.38
C PRO A 609 -11.36 -37.04 -29.64
N CYS A 610 -12.14 -37.32 -30.70
CA CYS A 610 -13.25 -36.47 -31.13
C CYS A 610 -14.63 -36.84 -30.57
N GLN A 611 -14.82 -38.02 -30.00
CA GLN A 611 -16.15 -38.46 -29.52
C GLN A 611 -16.52 -37.92 -28.12
N SER A 612 -15.57 -37.42 -27.33
CA SER A 612 -15.84 -36.90 -25.98
C SER A 612 -16.20 -35.41 -25.92
N TRP A 613 -16.18 -34.69 -27.05
CA TRP A 613 -16.40 -33.23 -27.12
C TRP A 613 -17.84 -32.82 -27.51
N HIS A 614 -18.81 -33.73 -27.51
CA HIS A 614 -20.23 -33.45 -27.85
C HIS A 614 -21.01 -32.59 -26.82
N GLY A 615 -20.32 -31.75 -26.04
CA GLY A 615 -20.92 -30.73 -25.16
C GLY A 615 -20.95 -29.32 -25.76
N LEU A 616 -20.37 -29.10 -26.94
CA LEU A 616 -20.38 -27.81 -27.65
C LEU A 616 -21.07 -27.99 -29.01
N ASP A 617 -22.27 -27.45 -29.12
CA ASP A 617 -23.18 -27.52 -30.28
C ASP A 617 -22.56 -26.79 -31.49
N LEU A 618 -21.74 -27.50 -32.29
CA LEU A 618 -21.36 -27.10 -33.64
C LEU A 618 -22.25 -27.90 -34.61
N LYS A 619 -23.35 -27.28 -35.03
CA LYS A 619 -24.19 -27.77 -36.11
C LYS A 619 -23.49 -27.49 -37.44
N ASP A 620 -23.62 -28.44 -38.34
CA ASP A 620 -23.12 -28.47 -39.72
C ASP A 620 -21.71 -29.06 -39.86
N ASN A 621 -21.61 -30.37 -40.08
CA ASN A 621 -20.53 -30.95 -40.86
C ASN A 621 -21.08 -32.01 -41.82
N SER A 622 -20.70 -31.87 -43.10
CA SER A 622 -21.14 -32.65 -44.25
C SER A 622 -20.41 -34.00 -44.36
N ALA A 623 -21.01 -34.92 -45.12
CA ALA A 623 -20.64 -36.34 -45.20
C ALA A 623 -19.23 -36.67 -45.74
N GLU A 624 -18.43 -35.69 -46.17
CA GLU A 624 -17.06 -35.92 -46.67
C GLU A 624 -16.00 -36.01 -45.56
N GLU A 625 -16.27 -35.51 -44.34
CA GLU A 625 -15.36 -35.66 -43.19
C GLU A 625 -15.29 -37.09 -42.61
N TYR A 626 -16.33 -37.90 -42.84
CA TYR A 626 -16.45 -39.21 -42.22
C TYR A 626 -15.41 -40.23 -42.75
N GLN A 627 -14.96 -40.06 -44.00
CA GLN A 627 -13.97 -40.96 -44.61
C GLN A 627 -12.51 -40.64 -44.23
N LEU A 628 -12.20 -39.41 -43.79
CA LEU A 628 -10.87 -39.07 -43.25
C LEU A 628 -10.70 -39.52 -41.79
N GLN A 629 -11.79 -39.66 -41.03
CA GLN A 629 -11.77 -40.12 -39.63
C GLN A 629 -11.39 -41.60 -39.47
N GLU A 630 -11.80 -42.48 -40.39
CA GLU A 630 -11.49 -43.91 -40.30
C GLU A 630 -10.01 -44.23 -40.60
N ALA A 631 -9.39 -43.52 -41.54
CA ALA A 631 -8.00 -43.75 -41.93
C ALA A 631 -6.97 -43.26 -40.89
N ILE A 632 -7.29 -42.21 -40.13
CA ILE A 632 -6.44 -41.68 -39.05
C ILE A 632 -6.57 -42.52 -37.76
N SER A 633 -7.67 -43.28 -37.61
CA SER A 633 -8.03 -43.97 -36.36
C SER A 633 -7.16 -45.16 -35.96
N HIS A 634 -6.41 -45.79 -36.88
CA HIS A 634 -5.70 -47.04 -36.59
C HIS A 634 -4.22 -46.88 -36.23
N GLU A 635 -3.53 -45.81 -36.66
CA GLU A 635 -2.12 -45.54 -36.30
C GLU A 635 -1.96 -44.51 -35.16
N VAL A 636 -2.92 -43.59 -35.01
CA VAL A 636 -2.86 -42.52 -33.98
C VAL A 636 -3.27 -43.02 -32.59
N THR A 637 -3.99 -44.14 -32.47
CA THR A 637 -4.44 -44.71 -31.19
C THR A 637 -3.29 -45.12 -30.28
N GLY A 638 -2.20 -45.69 -30.82
CA GLY A 638 -1.04 -46.10 -30.03
C GLY A 638 -0.30 -44.92 -29.41
N GLY A 639 0.06 -43.91 -30.22
CA GLY A 639 0.79 -42.73 -29.76
C GLY A 639 -0.01 -41.86 -28.79
N TYR A 640 -1.30 -41.65 -29.06
CA TYR A 640 -2.20 -40.91 -28.18
C TYR A 640 -2.39 -41.62 -26.83
N ALA A 641 -2.65 -42.93 -26.83
CA ALA A 641 -2.82 -43.70 -25.60
C ALA A 641 -1.54 -43.71 -24.75
N VAL A 642 -0.37 -43.81 -25.38
CA VAL A 642 0.93 -43.70 -24.69
C VAL A 642 1.12 -42.31 -24.09
N TYR A 643 0.82 -41.25 -24.83
CA TYR A 643 0.91 -39.88 -24.32
C TYR A 643 -0.05 -39.63 -23.14
N ALA A 644 -1.30 -40.09 -23.26
CA ALA A 644 -2.29 -40.00 -22.20
C ALA A 644 -1.84 -40.77 -20.94
N ALA A 645 -1.28 -41.97 -21.11
CA ALA A 645 -0.70 -42.74 -20.01
C ALA A 645 0.48 -42.03 -19.34
N GLN A 646 1.38 -41.41 -20.12
CA GLN A 646 2.47 -40.58 -19.59
C GLN A 646 1.95 -39.40 -18.78
N LYS A 647 0.88 -38.73 -19.25
CA LYS A 647 0.26 -37.62 -18.52
C LYS A 647 -0.45 -38.07 -17.25
N ALA A 648 -1.16 -39.19 -17.27
CA ALA A 648 -1.76 -39.77 -16.08
C ALA A 648 -0.70 -40.07 -15.01
N HIS A 649 0.40 -40.72 -15.41
CA HIS A 649 1.51 -41.03 -14.51
C HIS A 649 2.19 -39.77 -13.94
N MET A 650 2.40 -38.73 -14.76
CA MET A 650 2.94 -37.45 -14.29
C MET A 650 2.05 -36.83 -13.20
N PHE A 651 0.73 -36.77 -13.40
CA PHE A 651 -0.18 -36.25 -12.37
C PHE A 651 -0.23 -37.13 -11.12
N GLN A 652 -0.07 -38.44 -11.29
CA GLN A 652 0.06 -39.39 -10.19
C GLN A 652 1.26 -39.06 -9.30
N GLU A 653 2.44 -38.88 -9.91
CA GLU A 653 3.64 -38.50 -9.18
C GLU A 653 3.50 -37.14 -8.49
N MET A 654 2.85 -36.17 -9.16
CA MET A 654 2.60 -34.84 -8.60
C MET A 654 1.74 -34.90 -7.33
N TRP A 655 0.63 -35.63 -7.31
CA TRP A 655 -0.22 -35.69 -6.12
C TRP A 655 0.40 -36.53 -5.00
N GLN A 656 1.11 -37.61 -5.32
CA GLN A 656 1.81 -38.42 -4.31
C GLN A 656 2.94 -37.65 -3.63
N THR A 657 3.67 -36.84 -4.41
CA THR A 657 4.71 -35.96 -3.89
C THR A 657 4.10 -34.88 -2.99
N ALA A 658 3.02 -34.24 -3.44
CA ALA A 658 2.31 -33.23 -2.67
C ALA A 658 1.68 -33.78 -1.38
N GLU A 659 1.16 -35.01 -1.40
CA GLU A 659 0.61 -35.69 -0.22
C GLU A 659 1.71 -35.94 0.83
N LYS A 660 2.85 -36.50 0.42
CA LYS A 660 4.00 -36.72 1.30
C LYS A 660 4.50 -35.41 1.91
N ALA A 661 4.63 -34.36 1.09
CA ALA A 661 5.06 -33.05 1.54
C ALA A 661 4.06 -32.42 2.52
N PHE A 662 2.76 -32.54 2.23
CA PHE A 662 1.71 -32.01 3.10
C PHE A 662 1.73 -32.68 4.48
N ILE A 663 1.87 -34.01 4.54
CA ILE A 663 2.01 -34.76 5.80
C ILE A 663 3.29 -34.36 6.53
N ALA A 664 4.42 -34.22 5.82
CA ALA A 664 5.69 -33.82 6.41
C ALA A 664 5.64 -32.42 7.03
N CYS A 665 4.90 -31.50 6.41
CA CYS A 665 4.61 -30.18 6.98
C CYS A 665 3.60 -30.22 8.14
N GLY A 666 3.18 -31.40 8.60
CA GLY A 666 2.19 -31.65 9.66
C GLY A 666 0.75 -31.39 9.24
N GLY A 667 0.47 -31.40 7.94
CA GLY A 667 -0.86 -31.41 7.35
C GLY A 667 -1.58 -32.75 7.58
N GLY A 668 -2.86 -32.81 7.22
CA GLY A 668 -3.66 -34.01 7.39
C GLY A 668 -5.10 -33.82 6.94
N TRP A 669 -5.90 -34.86 7.10
CA TRP A 669 -7.31 -34.90 6.72
C TRP A 669 -8.18 -35.19 7.95
N PRO A 670 -9.44 -34.70 7.97
CA PRO A 670 -10.40 -35.13 8.96
C PRO A 670 -10.64 -36.64 8.86
N THR A 671 -11.03 -37.25 9.97
CA THR A 671 -11.53 -38.63 9.97
C THR A 671 -12.88 -38.71 9.23
N THR A 672 -13.32 -39.91 8.85
CA THR A 672 -14.58 -40.11 8.11
C THR A 672 -15.82 -39.61 8.85
N GLU A 673 -15.76 -39.50 10.18
CA GLU A 673 -16.88 -39.06 11.04
C GLU A 673 -16.78 -37.55 11.39
N GLU A 674 -15.67 -36.89 11.05
CA GLU A 674 -15.40 -35.51 11.42
C GLU A 674 -15.64 -34.55 10.25
N GLU A 675 -16.39 -33.48 10.49
CA GLU A 675 -16.52 -32.41 9.52
C GLU A 675 -15.21 -31.62 9.39
N LEU A 676 -14.79 -31.33 8.16
CA LEU A 676 -13.57 -30.57 7.87
C LEU A 676 -13.51 -29.21 8.60
N THR A 677 -14.67 -28.56 8.79
CA THR A 677 -14.79 -27.31 9.55
C THR A 677 -14.43 -27.49 11.03
N LYS A 678 -14.87 -28.60 11.64
CA LYS A 678 -14.54 -28.94 13.03
C LYS A 678 -13.06 -29.31 13.16
N TYR A 679 -12.54 -30.10 12.23
CA TYR A 679 -11.13 -30.47 12.16
C TYR A 679 -10.21 -29.25 12.10
N VAL A 680 -10.51 -28.29 11.21
CA VAL A 680 -9.73 -27.05 11.10
C VAL A 680 -9.88 -26.19 12.36
N ALA A 681 -11.10 -26.07 12.90
CA ALA A 681 -11.33 -25.28 14.11
C ALA A 681 -10.60 -25.84 15.34
N ALA A 682 -10.54 -27.16 15.50
CA ALA A 682 -9.84 -27.83 16.60
C ALA A 682 -8.32 -27.61 16.58
N ARG A 683 -7.76 -27.33 15.40
CA ARG A 683 -6.32 -27.07 15.19
C ARG A 683 -5.95 -25.59 15.29
N ARG A 684 -6.93 -24.69 15.47
CA ARG A 684 -6.64 -23.28 15.70
C ARG A 684 -5.94 -23.10 17.05
N PRO A 685 -4.87 -22.30 17.12
CA PRO A 685 -4.24 -22.00 18.40
C PRO A 685 -5.24 -21.26 19.30
N GLN A 686 -5.33 -21.67 20.56
CA GLN A 686 -6.13 -20.94 21.55
C GLN A 686 -5.42 -19.64 21.91
N ILE A 687 -6.07 -18.52 21.62
CA ILE A 687 -5.60 -17.19 22.01
C ILE A 687 -6.37 -16.79 23.26
N THR A 688 -5.96 -17.31 24.41
CA THR A 688 -6.53 -16.94 25.71
C THR A 688 -5.39 -16.50 26.61
N ILE A 689 -5.50 -15.29 27.14
CA ILE A 689 -4.51 -14.77 28.09
C ILE A 689 -4.82 -15.36 29.45
N ASP A 690 -3.88 -16.13 30.00
CA ASP A 690 -3.91 -16.50 31.41
C ASP A 690 -3.46 -15.30 32.24
N TRP A 691 -4.43 -14.56 32.76
CA TRP A 691 -4.20 -13.38 33.60
C TRP A 691 -3.59 -13.74 34.97
N ASN A 692 -3.62 -15.01 35.37
CA ASN A 692 -3.10 -15.49 36.66
C ASN A 692 -1.68 -16.07 36.54
N ALA A 693 -1.14 -16.23 35.32
CA ALA A 693 0.24 -16.65 35.09
C ALA A 693 1.21 -15.50 35.47
N GLN A 694 1.52 -15.39 36.76
CA GLN A 694 2.49 -14.43 37.26
C GLN A 694 3.94 -14.86 36.95
N HIS A 695 4.76 -13.87 36.58
CA HIS A 695 6.23 -13.85 36.41
C HIS A 695 6.80 -14.05 35.00
N ILE A 696 6.74 -12.98 34.20
CA ILE A 696 7.96 -12.51 33.51
C ILE A 696 8.32 -11.16 34.16
N ALA A 697 9.44 -11.19 34.90
CA ALA A 697 10.15 -10.13 35.61
C ALA A 697 9.44 -8.77 35.76
N LYS A 698 8.95 -8.51 36.98
CA LYS A 698 8.56 -7.19 37.48
C LYS A 698 9.75 -6.31 37.88
N ASP A 699 10.97 -6.68 37.51
CA ASP A 699 12.19 -6.02 37.96
C ASP A 699 12.80 -5.18 36.83
N GLN A 700 12.06 -4.17 36.33
CA GLN A 700 12.68 -3.00 35.65
C GLN A 700 11.74 -1.82 35.30
N VAL A 701 10.51 -1.78 35.82
CA VAL A 701 9.71 -0.54 35.80
C VAL A 701 9.13 -0.34 37.18
N ASN A 702 9.80 0.50 37.98
CA ASN A 702 9.28 0.99 39.24
C ASN A 702 8.07 1.89 38.94
N LEU A 703 6.87 1.30 38.98
CA LEU A 703 5.61 2.03 38.83
C LEU A 703 5.27 2.88 40.08
N ASP A 704 6.03 2.73 41.17
CA ASP A 704 5.80 3.47 42.42
C ASP A 704 6.35 4.91 42.38
N ASP A 705 7.11 5.27 41.34
CA ASP A 705 7.59 6.65 41.14
C ASP A 705 6.56 7.56 40.42
N LEU A 706 5.44 7.01 39.93
CA LEU A 706 4.39 7.79 39.24
C LEU A 706 3.19 8.16 40.11
N GLU A 707 3.05 7.63 41.34
CA GLU A 707 2.00 8.04 42.27
C GLU A 707 2.43 9.15 43.24
N LYS A 708 3.73 9.45 43.37
CA LYS A 708 4.24 10.45 44.33
C LYS A 708 4.26 11.90 43.84
N VAL A 709 3.89 12.17 42.59
CA VAL A 709 3.87 13.55 42.03
C VAL A 709 2.47 14.20 42.12
N ALA A 710 1.45 13.47 42.60
CA ALA A 710 0.08 13.99 42.70
C ALA A 710 -0.24 14.73 44.02
N HIS A 711 0.56 14.58 45.08
CA HIS A 711 0.35 15.28 46.34
C HIS A 711 1.67 15.77 46.91
N GLY A 712 1.89 17.08 46.83
CA GLY A 712 2.97 17.73 47.54
C GLY A 712 2.69 17.73 49.03
N ASP A 713 3.71 17.40 49.82
CA ASP A 713 3.98 18.05 51.08
C ASP A 713 5.48 17.93 51.39
N GLN A 714 6.00 19.01 51.97
CA GLN A 714 7.36 19.19 52.44
C GLN A 714 7.68 18.21 53.57
N ASP A 715 8.91 17.71 53.65
CA ASP A 715 9.79 17.98 54.80
C ASP A 715 11.14 17.26 54.68
N ASP A 716 12.13 17.94 55.24
CA ASP A 716 13.54 17.58 55.40
C ASP A 716 13.74 16.25 56.15
N ASP A 717 14.72 15.45 55.75
CA ASP A 717 15.91 15.17 56.57
C ASP A 717 16.82 14.07 55.98
N ASP A 718 18.11 14.24 56.26
CA ASP A 718 19.24 13.38 55.96
C ASP A 718 19.02 11.87 56.22
N ASN A 719 19.47 11.01 55.29
CA ASN A 719 20.44 9.97 55.64
C ASN A 719 21.08 9.25 54.46
N VAL A 720 22.41 9.17 54.58
CA VAL A 720 23.38 8.31 53.92
C VAL A 720 23.07 6.82 54.18
N LEU A 721 23.42 5.91 53.24
CA LEU A 721 23.96 4.54 53.45
C LEU A 721 23.97 3.78 52.10
N THR A 722 25.11 3.69 51.41
CA THR A 722 26.07 2.57 51.34
C THR A 722 25.58 1.30 50.64
N VAL A 723 26.32 0.97 49.58
CA VAL A 723 26.28 -0.23 48.75
C VAL A 723 26.91 -1.41 49.50
N GLU A 724 26.23 -2.56 49.55
CA GLU A 724 26.87 -3.87 49.74
C GLU A 724 26.29 -4.89 48.76
N LEU A 725 27.23 -5.59 48.10
CA LEU A 725 27.07 -6.76 47.22
C LEU A 725 27.09 -8.03 48.08
N GLU A 726 26.28 -9.04 47.72
CA GLU A 726 26.47 -10.50 47.91
C GLU A 726 25.10 -11.17 47.64
N GLN A 727 24.90 -12.29 46.93
CA GLN A 727 25.73 -13.34 46.32
C GLN A 727 25.05 -13.81 45.03
#